data_AF-A0A9D8G326-F1
#
_entry.id   AF-A0A9D8G326-F1
#
_cell.length_a   1.000
_cell.length_b   1.000
_cell.length_c   1.000
_cell.angle_alpha   90.00
_cell.angle_beta   90.00
_cell.angle_gamma   90.00
#
_symmetry.space_group_name_H-M   'P 1'
#
loop_
_entity.id
_entity.type
_entity.pdbx_description
1 polymer ?
#
loop_
_entity_poly.entity_id
_entity_poly.type
_entity_poly.pdbx_seq_one_letter_code
_entity_poly.pdbx_strand_id
1 'polypeptide(L)'
;MNPSQDFKKGPEKKEASSSVSVPTQADLLSHIHDEMKKKPPLSETHLTVVKRNGAIVPFKRERIFAAIESAFRDVKKIPKSEPLPQEMQVTIQHITTLVVEQIVLLVNKGVSLSVEGIQDIVEITLMKSNFHDVARSYIIYRDHHKQLRDDAVENIKVLRKEDETPVRFNPMKIACTLEKLFRSHHDIEGPTPEEIVETVNELTEKVLQTTQDVCKEKKQIELLQIQDIIEMTLMSSGYFHVAKDYILTRARLGQQSSKPSKEPAKKKGSDTQRKFQYTQKNGLSASVTESDIRKHMQFACRKLEKLVSSEELVEATITNFYDGIKEEEMDTSHLMAARTKIEKEPAYSQVAARLLLDMIYRESIGVKASHSQLKKKHTEHFQWYIKHGITIDRVGKELLQFDLEELGNYMDLSRDDLFSYLGLQTLYDRYFIHENQRRLETPQIFWMRVAMGLSLKEDHPTQRAKEFYDLLSQFHYTSATPTLFNSGTAHSQLSSCYLSTVMDDLHHIFKVIADDAQLSKWAGGIGNDWSNVRATGSTIKGTNGQSQGVIPFLKVANDTAVAVNQCFDPYTRIFTKEGVKPIADVCIGDLVLGISGRYREVTQKFVYNQKDPMLTIKIKHSLDKVRVTTEHPFYVLSGIPLEQSIKRTADWLAKGK
;
A
#
# COMPACT_ATOMS: atom_id res chain seq x y z
N MET A 1 -50.42 -49.84 35.63
CA MET A 1 -51.26 -48.65 35.42
C MET A 1 -50.88 -48.03 34.09
N ASN A 2 -51.87 -47.70 33.25
CA ASN A 2 -51.78 -46.76 32.11
C ASN A 2 -52.02 -45.32 32.62
N PRO A 3 -51.96 -44.25 31.80
CA PRO A 3 -51.45 -44.10 30.41
C PRO A 3 -50.14 -43.26 30.41
N SER A 4 -49.59 -42.60 29.37
CA SER A 4 -49.87 -42.38 27.92
C SER A 4 -48.55 -42.61 27.14
N GLN A 5 -48.46 -42.98 25.86
CA GLN A 5 -49.13 -42.63 24.59
C GLN A 5 -48.74 -41.28 23.93
N ASP A 6 -48.32 -41.24 22.66
CA ASP A 6 -47.58 -42.27 21.88
C ASP A 6 -46.92 -41.64 20.62
N PHE A 7 -45.84 -42.25 20.13
CA PHE A 7 -45.25 -41.99 18.81
C PHE A 7 -45.64 -43.15 17.87
N LYS A 8 -46.11 -42.87 16.64
CA LYS A 8 -45.68 -43.65 15.43
C LYS A 8 -46.25 -43.15 14.08
N LYS A 9 -45.34 -43.23 13.10
CA LYS A 9 -45.47 -43.56 11.66
C LYS A 9 -46.88 -43.62 11.04
N GLY A 10 -47.08 -42.88 9.94
CA GLY A 10 -48.27 -42.99 9.07
C GLY A 10 -48.18 -44.13 8.04
N PRO A 11 -49.09 -44.13 7.06
CA PRO A 11 -48.73 -44.58 5.71
C PRO A 11 -49.42 -43.82 4.55
N GLU A 12 -49.04 -44.25 3.33
CA GLU A 12 -49.82 -44.26 2.08
C GLU A 12 -50.00 -43.00 1.19
N LYS A 13 -49.77 -43.25 -0.11
CA LYS A 13 -50.13 -42.39 -1.24
C LYS A 13 -51.57 -42.69 -1.67
N LYS A 14 -52.32 -41.65 -2.05
CA LYS A 14 -53.37 -41.76 -3.08
C LYS A 14 -53.29 -40.57 -4.04
N GLU A 15 -53.26 -40.87 -5.33
CA GLU A 15 -53.46 -39.90 -6.39
C GLU A 15 -54.97 -39.66 -6.54
N ALA A 16 -55.38 -38.41 -6.68
CA ALA A 16 -56.71 -38.05 -7.18
C ALA A 16 -56.63 -36.69 -7.88
N SER A 17 -56.99 -36.66 -9.16
CA SER A 17 -57.13 -35.46 -9.96
C SER A 17 -58.40 -34.70 -9.58
N SER A 18 -58.30 -33.37 -9.45
CA SER A 18 -59.47 -32.50 -9.61
C SER A 18 -59.04 -31.12 -10.12
N SER A 19 -59.84 -30.61 -11.06
CA SER A 19 -59.64 -29.37 -11.80
C SER A 19 -59.61 -28.12 -10.90
N VAL A 20 -58.60 -27.27 -11.07
CA VAL A 20 -58.60 -25.90 -10.53
C VAL A 20 -59.46 -25.02 -11.45
N SER A 21 -60.64 -24.63 -10.98
CA SER A 21 -61.41 -23.53 -11.57
C SER A 21 -60.83 -22.19 -11.14
N VAL A 22 -60.52 -21.33 -12.10
CA VAL A 22 -60.06 -19.96 -11.83
C VAL A 22 -61.22 -19.13 -11.27
N PRO A 23 -61.07 -18.43 -10.13
CA PRO A 23 -62.12 -17.56 -9.60
C PRO A 23 -62.38 -16.38 -10.55
N THR A 24 -63.65 -16.07 -10.79
CA THR A 24 -64.02 -15.03 -11.75
C THR A 24 -63.83 -13.62 -11.18
N GLN A 25 -63.64 -12.67 -12.09
CA GLN A 25 -63.27 -11.28 -11.80
C GLN A 25 -64.27 -10.51 -10.92
N ALA A 26 -65.48 -11.05 -10.70
CA ALA A 26 -66.49 -10.49 -9.81
C ALA A 26 -66.16 -10.69 -8.31
N ASP A 27 -65.57 -11.82 -7.93
CA ASP A 27 -65.34 -12.16 -6.51
C ASP A 27 -64.17 -11.40 -5.90
N LEU A 28 -63.20 -10.94 -6.71
CA LEU A 28 -62.17 -10.01 -6.23
C LEU A 28 -62.71 -8.59 -5.99
N LEU A 29 -63.78 -8.18 -6.67
CA LEU A 29 -64.30 -6.81 -6.58
C LEU A 29 -65.11 -6.57 -5.30
N SER A 30 -65.74 -7.60 -4.73
CA SER A 30 -66.53 -7.47 -3.50
C SER A 30 -65.67 -7.29 -2.24
N HIS A 31 -64.57 -8.02 -2.10
CA HIS A 31 -63.64 -7.86 -0.97
C HIS A 31 -62.82 -6.56 -1.02
N ILE A 32 -62.53 -6.01 -2.21
CA ILE A 32 -61.85 -4.70 -2.33
C ILE A 32 -62.76 -3.54 -1.86
N HIS A 33 -64.09 -3.70 -1.93
CA HIS A 33 -65.03 -2.62 -1.61
C HIS A 33 -65.17 -2.34 -0.10
N ASP A 34 -64.95 -3.34 0.77
CA ASP A 34 -65.15 -3.19 2.22
C ASP A 34 -63.90 -2.69 2.98
N GLU A 35 -62.67 -2.95 2.49
CA GLU A 35 -61.46 -2.35 3.08
C GLU A 35 -61.32 -0.84 2.79
N MET A 36 -62.00 -0.33 1.76
CA MET A 36 -61.87 1.07 1.31
C MET A 36 -62.56 2.12 2.21
N LYS A 37 -63.31 1.73 3.24
CA LYS A 37 -64.07 2.66 4.11
C LYS A 37 -63.28 3.30 5.27
N LYS A 38 -61.96 3.10 5.38
CA LYS A 38 -61.17 3.49 6.58
C LYS A 38 -60.11 4.59 6.42
N LYS A 39 -59.99 5.26 5.27
CA LYS A 39 -59.11 6.44 5.12
C LYS A 39 -59.84 7.63 4.49
N PRO A 40 -59.66 8.87 4.99
CA PRO A 40 -60.22 10.06 4.36
C PRO A 40 -59.56 10.32 3.00
N PRO A 41 -60.28 10.90 2.01
CA PRO A 41 -59.72 11.20 0.71
C PRO A 41 -58.69 12.35 0.80
N LEU A 42 -57.55 12.19 0.12
CA LEU A 42 -56.55 13.25 -0.03
C LEU A 42 -57.14 14.44 -0.83
N SER A 43 -56.95 15.66 -0.35
CA SER A 43 -57.28 16.89 -1.06
C SER A 43 -56.28 17.18 -2.20
N GLU A 44 -56.76 17.67 -3.35
CA GLU A 44 -55.94 18.02 -4.53
C GLU A 44 -54.77 18.99 -4.23
N THR A 45 -54.87 19.80 -3.17
CA THR A 45 -53.98 20.93 -2.84
C THR A 45 -52.58 20.57 -2.37
N HIS A 46 -52.26 19.31 -2.09
CA HIS A 46 -50.98 18.90 -1.47
C HIS A 46 -50.15 17.92 -2.32
N LEU A 47 -50.42 17.80 -3.62
CA LEU A 47 -49.65 16.91 -4.50
C LEU A 47 -48.38 17.59 -5.05
N THR A 48 -47.30 16.83 -5.24
CA THR A 48 -46.02 17.30 -5.81
C THR A 48 -45.61 16.46 -7.02
N VAL A 49 -44.79 17.02 -7.91
CA VAL A 49 -44.37 16.42 -9.19
C VAL A 49 -42.87 16.63 -9.43
N VAL A 50 -42.15 15.57 -9.78
CA VAL A 50 -40.73 15.60 -10.13
C VAL A 50 -40.54 15.90 -11.63
N LYS A 51 -39.79 16.96 -11.95
CA LYS A 51 -39.34 17.30 -13.31
C LYS A 51 -38.09 16.52 -13.71
N ARG A 52 -37.79 16.44 -15.02
CA ARG A 52 -36.57 15.79 -15.55
C ARG A 52 -35.25 16.34 -14.99
N ASN A 53 -35.19 17.63 -14.64
CA ASN A 53 -34.02 18.25 -14.01
C ASN A 53 -33.86 17.92 -12.51
N GLY A 54 -34.71 17.04 -11.95
CA GLY A 54 -34.73 16.68 -10.54
C GLY A 54 -35.60 17.59 -9.67
N ALA A 55 -36.00 18.77 -10.15
CA ALA A 55 -36.77 19.73 -9.35
C ALA A 55 -38.20 19.23 -9.08
N ILE A 56 -38.57 19.20 -7.80
CA ILE A 56 -39.90 18.90 -7.27
C ILE A 56 -40.72 20.19 -7.28
N VAL A 57 -41.94 20.16 -7.83
CA VAL A 57 -42.85 21.32 -7.87
C VAL A 57 -44.27 20.96 -7.43
N PRO A 58 -45.06 21.92 -6.92
CA PRO A 58 -46.48 21.71 -6.63
C PRO A 58 -47.27 21.28 -7.88
N PHE A 59 -48.15 20.30 -7.70
CA PHE A 59 -49.12 19.88 -8.70
C PHE A 59 -50.16 20.99 -8.93
N LYS A 60 -50.47 21.27 -10.20
CA LYS A 60 -51.40 22.34 -10.59
C LYS A 60 -52.33 21.82 -11.67
N ARG A 61 -53.61 21.62 -11.31
CA ARG A 61 -54.67 21.07 -12.17
C ARG A 61 -54.86 21.88 -13.45
N GLU A 62 -54.67 23.19 -13.36
CA GLU A 62 -54.80 24.15 -14.45
C GLU A 62 -53.82 23.84 -15.59
N ARG A 63 -52.66 23.25 -15.30
CA ARG A 63 -51.64 22.90 -16.31
C ARG A 63 -52.04 21.67 -17.13
N ILE A 64 -52.73 20.71 -16.50
CA ILE A 64 -53.31 19.56 -17.21
C ILE A 64 -54.45 20.04 -18.09
N PHE A 65 -55.36 20.86 -17.53
CA PHE A 65 -56.46 21.47 -18.27
C PHE A 65 -55.95 22.21 -19.53
N ALA A 66 -54.99 23.13 -19.39
CA ALA A 66 -54.44 23.90 -20.50
C ALA A 66 -53.71 23.04 -21.56
N ALA A 67 -53.07 21.94 -21.16
CA ALA A 67 -52.40 21.03 -22.08
C ALA A 67 -53.42 20.21 -22.92
N ILE A 68 -54.49 19.73 -22.27
CA ILE A 68 -55.60 19.05 -22.97
C ILE A 68 -56.36 20.05 -23.85
N GLU A 69 -56.63 21.27 -23.36
CA GLU A 69 -57.24 22.37 -24.12
C GLU A 69 -56.47 22.67 -25.41
N SER A 70 -55.13 22.74 -25.34
CA SER A 70 -54.29 22.98 -26.51
C SER A 70 -54.43 21.88 -27.58
N ALA A 71 -54.57 20.61 -27.17
CA ALA A 71 -54.79 19.50 -28.10
C ALA A 71 -56.21 19.51 -28.71
N PHE A 72 -57.24 19.85 -27.93
CA PHE A 72 -58.61 20.03 -28.46
C PHE A 72 -58.69 21.19 -29.46
N ARG A 73 -58.02 22.32 -29.19
CA ARG A 73 -57.95 23.47 -30.11
C ARG A 73 -57.25 23.14 -31.42
N ASP A 74 -56.15 22.39 -31.37
CA ASP A 74 -55.38 21.97 -32.55
C ASP A 74 -56.20 21.05 -33.47
N VAL A 75 -56.86 20.01 -32.92
CA VAL A 75 -57.75 19.12 -33.69
C VAL A 75 -58.92 19.87 -34.34
N LYS A 76 -59.47 20.90 -33.66
CA LYS A 76 -60.58 21.72 -34.18
C LYS A 76 -60.12 22.93 -34.99
N LYS A 77 -58.80 23.17 -35.13
CA LYS A 77 -58.19 24.35 -35.77
C LYS A 77 -58.72 25.70 -35.26
N ILE A 78 -59.06 25.78 -33.97
CA ILE A 78 -59.59 27.01 -33.35
C ILE A 78 -58.41 27.90 -32.90
N PRO A 79 -58.29 29.16 -33.34
CA PRO A 79 -57.25 30.08 -32.88
C PRO A 79 -57.28 30.29 -31.36
N LYS A 80 -56.13 30.59 -30.74
CA LYS A 80 -56.05 30.89 -29.31
C LYS A 80 -56.85 32.13 -28.88
N SER A 81 -57.22 33.01 -29.82
CA SER A 81 -58.02 34.21 -29.60
C SER A 81 -59.53 33.96 -29.52
N GLU A 82 -60.03 32.78 -29.90
CA GLU A 82 -61.45 32.48 -29.87
C GLU A 82 -61.84 31.62 -28.64
N PRO A 83 -63.00 31.88 -28.01
CA PRO A 83 -63.49 31.08 -26.90
C PRO A 83 -63.95 29.70 -27.38
N LEU A 84 -63.55 28.64 -26.68
CA LEU A 84 -64.03 27.28 -26.95
C LEU A 84 -65.54 27.18 -26.70
N PRO A 85 -66.31 26.50 -27.59
CA PRO A 85 -67.67 26.06 -27.31
C PRO A 85 -67.82 25.40 -25.93
N GLN A 86 -68.91 25.75 -25.22
CA GLN A 86 -69.15 25.33 -23.84
C GLN A 86 -69.14 23.81 -23.66
N GLU A 87 -69.70 23.05 -24.61
CA GLU A 87 -69.68 21.58 -24.61
C GLU A 87 -68.26 20.99 -24.55
N MET A 88 -67.32 21.59 -25.28
CA MET A 88 -65.91 21.16 -25.25
C MET A 88 -65.21 21.56 -23.95
N GLN A 89 -65.54 22.73 -23.36
CA GLN A 89 -65.00 23.10 -22.04
C GLN A 89 -65.46 22.10 -20.96
N VAL A 90 -66.76 21.74 -20.93
CA VAL A 90 -67.30 20.72 -20.02
C VAL A 90 -66.62 19.36 -20.25
N THR A 91 -66.41 18.97 -21.51
CA THR A 91 -65.70 17.73 -21.85
C THR A 91 -64.24 17.73 -21.35
N ILE A 92 -63.50 18.83 -21.55
CA ILE A 92 -62.11 18.97 -21.07
C ILE A 92 -62.07 18.98 -19.53
N GLN A 93 -63.02 19.63 -18.85
CA GLN A 93 -63.14 19.61 -17.39
C GLN A 93 -63.40 18.20 -16.86
N HIS A 94 -64.27 17.42 -17.52
CA HIS A 94 -64.56 16.05 -17.15
C HIS A 94 -63.31 15.14 -17.31
N ILE A 95 -62.65 15.18 -18.47
CA ILE A 95 -61.41 14.42 -18.71
C ILE A 95 -60.30 14.82 -17.72
N THR A 96 -60.16 16.12 -17.43
CA THR A 96 -59.19 16.61 -16.43
C THR A 96 -59.49 16.03 -15.05
N THR A 97 -60.76 15.93 -14.66
CA THR A 97 -61.17 15.32 -13.37
C THR A 97 -60.78 13.84 -13.31
N LEU A 98 -61.08 13.05 -14.37
CA LEU A 98 -60.72 11.63 -14.45
C LEU A 98 -59.21 11.38 -14.40
N VAL A 99 -58.40 12.29 -14.95
CA VAL A 99 -56.93 12.25 -14.85
C VAL A 99 -56.47 12.53 -13.41
N VAL A 100 -57.04 13.54 -12.75
CA VAL A 100 -56.69 13.89 -11.36
C VAL A 100 -57.06 12.76 -10.38
N GLU A 101 -58.23 12.13 -10.54
CA GLU A 101 -58.64 10.97 -9.74
C GLU A 101 -57.67 9.79 -9.85
N GLN A 102 -57.23 9.46 -11.07
CA GLN A 102 -56.21 8.41 -11.29
C GLN A 102 -54.85 8.79 -10.67
N ILE A 103 -54.46 10.05 -10.72
CA ILE A 103 -53.24 10.58 -10.09
C ILE A 103 -53.30 10.44 -8.56
N VAL A 104 -54.41 10.86 -7.93
CA VAL A 104 -54.64 10.72 -6.48
C VAL A 104 -54.60 9.25 -6.05
N LEU A 105 -55.16 8.33 -6.84
CA LEU A 105 -55.12 6.89 -6.58
C LEU A 105 -53.71 6.29 -6.66
N LEU A 106 -52.84 6.80 -7.54
CA LEU A 106 -51.45 6.33 -7.65
C LEU A 106 -50.57 6.86 -6.51
N VAL A 107 -50.78 8.11 -6.07
CA VAL A 107 -50.08 8.69 -4.91
C VAL A 107 -50.47 7.98 -3.62
N ASN A 108 -51.76 7.63 -3.43
CA ASN A 108 -52.21 6.80 -2.31
C ASN A 108 -51.56 5.40 -2.27
N LYS A 109 -51.03 4.91 -3.41
CA LYS A 109 -50.27 3.65 -3.51
C LYS A 109 -48.75 3.85 -3.31
N GLY A 110 -48.31 5.05 -2.94
CA GLY A 110 -46.89 5.36 -2.68
C GLY A 110 -46.04 5.59 -3.94
N VAL A 111 -46.66 5.84 -5.10
CA VAL A 111 -45.94 6.09 -6.36
C VAL A 111 -45.58 7.58 -6.47
N SER A 112 -44.30 7.88 -6.67
CA SER A 112 -43.80 9.25 -6.91
C SER A 112 -44.21 9.73 -8.31
N LEU A 113 -44.85 10.90 -8.40
CA LEU A 113 -45.31 11.49 -9.66
C LEU A 113 -44.16 12.13 -10.45
N SER A 114 -43.98 11.70 -11.71
CA SER A 114 -43.17 12.41 -12.70
C SER A 114 -44.04 13.15 -13.70
N VAL A 115 -43.49 14.18 -14.35
CA VAL A 115 -44.18 14.90 -15.44
C VAL A 115 -44.58 13.95 -16.57
N GLU A 116 -43.73 12.98 -16.90
CA GLU A 116 -43.99 11.99 -17.98
C GLU A 116 -45.11 11.02 -17.59
N GLY A 117 -45.13 10.50 -16.36
CA GLY A 117 -46.21 9.63 -15.88
C GLY A 117 -47.58 10.33 -15.89
N ILE A 118 -47.62 11.64 -15.64
CA ILE A 118 -48.85 12.44 -15.77
C ILE A 118 -49.27 12.54 -17.25
N GLN A 119 -48.33 12.72 -18.19
CA GLN A 119 -48.62 12.76 -19.63
C GLN A 119 -49.16 11.41 -20.13
N ASP A 120 -48.57 10.31 -19.69
CA ASP A 120 -49.04 8.96 -20.03
C ASP A 120 -50.46 8.68 -19.50
N ILE A 121 -50.79 9.14 -18.29
CA ILE A 121 -52.16 9.04 -17.73
C ILE A 121 -53.15 9.88 -18.54
N VAL A 122 -52.75 11.08 -19.00
CA VAL A 122 -53.58 11.91 -19.90
C VAL A 122 -53.85 11.19 -21.21
N GLU A 123 -52.84 10.58 -21.84
CA GLU A 123 -53.00 9.81 -23.08
C GLU A 123 -53.91 8.60 -22.89
N ILE A 124 -53.66 7.78 -21.87
CA ILE A 124 -54.49 6.61 -21.55
C ILE A 124 -55.95 7.03 -21.29
N THR A 125 -56.16 8.17 -20.62
CA THR A 125 -57.52 8.66 -20.31
C THR A 125 -58.22 9.24 -21.55
N LEU A 126 -57.50 9.95 -22.44
CA LEU A 126 -58.02 10.40 -23.73
C LEU A 126 -58.39 9.23 -24.66
N MET A 127 -57.54 8.19 -24.72
CA MET A 127 -57.81 6.97 -25.49
C MET A 127 -59.01 6.19 -24.92
N LYS A 128 -59.09 5.99 -23.60
CA LYS A 128 -60.24 5.33 -22.95
C LYS A 128 -61.56 6.10 -23.13
N SER A 129 -61.48 7.43 -23.22
CA SER A 129 -62.63 8.30 -23.48
C SER A 129 -62.98 8.42 -24.97
N ASN A 130 -62.41 7.57 -25.83
CA ASN A 130 -62.61 7.53 -27.29
C ASN A 130 -62.16 8.77 -28.08
N PHE A 131 -61.39 9.70 -27.48
CA PHE A 131 -60.87 10.90 -28.15
C PHE A 131 -59.51 10.65 -28.85
N HIS A 132 -59.48 9.65 -29.74
CA HIS A 132 -58.24 9.17 -30.39
C HIS A 132 -57.47 10.25 -31.16
N ASP A 133 -58.17 11.14 -31.87
CA ASP A 133 -57.53 12.21 -32.64
C ASP A 133 -56.93 13.31 -31.74
N VAL A 134 -57.57 13.58 -30.58
CA VAL A 134 -57.04 14.50 -29.56
C VAL A 134 -55.84 13.90 -28.86
N ALA A 135 -55.86 12.60 -28.57
CA ALA A 135 -54.68 11.89 -28.04
C ALA A 135 -53.49 12.00 -29.02
N ARG A 136 -53.73 11.85 -30.34
CA ARG A 136 -52.68 12.02 -31.36
C ARG A 136 -52.10 13.45 -31.38
N SER A 137 -52.96 14.47 -31.34
CA SER A 137 -52.51 15.87 -31.26
C SER A 137 -51.75 16.16 -29.95
N TYR A 138 -52.21 15.63 -28.81
CA TYR A 138 -51.52 15.75 -27.52
C TYR A 138 -50.12 15.13 -27.54
N ILE A 139 -49.95 13.97 -28.18
CA ILE A 139 -48.64 13.33 -28.38
C ILE A 139 -47.71 14.22 -29.22
N ILE A 140 -48.21 14.81 -30.32
CA ILE A 140 -47.40 15.73 -31.15
C ILE A 140 -47.02 17.00 -30.35
N TYR A 141 -47.97 17.55 -29.59
CA TYR A 141 -47.75 18.68 -28.69
C TYR A 141 -46.69 18.37 -27.62
N ARG A 142 -46.71 17.18 -27.01
CA ARG A 142 -45.72 16.77 -26.00
C ARG A 142 -44.33 16.62 -26.61
N ASP A 143 -44.20 16.03 -27.80
CA ASP A 143 -42.91 15.81 -28.46
C ASP A 143 -42.31 17.11 -29.01
N HIS A 144 -43.12 18.04 -29.53
CA HIS A 144 -42.65 19.37 -29.90
C HIS A 144 -42.15 20.17 -28.67
N HIS A 145 -42.91 20.13 -27.56
CA HIS A 145 -42.45 20.74 -26.31
C HIS A 145 -41.33 19.97 -25.60
N LYS A 146 -41.05 18.72 -25.97
CA LYS A 146 -39.89 17.95 -25.52
C LYS A 146 -38.63 18.48 -26.21
N GLN A 147 -38.65 18.54 -27.56
CA GLN A 147 -37.56 19.09 -28.37
C GLN A 147 -37.19 20.54 -27.99
N LEU A 148 -38.16 21.41 -27.74
CA LEU A 148 -37.93 22.80 -27.30
C LEU A 148 -37.27 22.97 -25.91
N ARG A 149 -36.91 21.87 -25.22
CA ARG A 149 -36.33 21.88 -23.87
C ARG A 149 -35.11 20.97 -23.70
N ASP A 150 -34.58 20.39 -24.78
CA ASP A 150 -33.56 19.33 -24.71
C ASP A 150 -32.09 19.84 -24.54
N ASP A 151 -31.85 21.15 -24.41
CA ASP A 151 -30.51 21.78 -24.46
C ASP A 151 -29.66 21.77 -23.16
N ALA A 152 -30.12 21.21 -22.03
CA ALA A 152 -29.57 21.59 -20.71
C ALA A 152 -28.61 20.63 -19.96
N VAL A 153 -28.68 19.27 -20.06
CA VAL A 153 -27.97 18.38 -19.08
C VAL A 153 -27.40 17.04 -19.64
N GLU A 154 -27.63 16.65 -20.90
CA GLU A 154 -27.56 15.22 -21.32
C GLU A 154 -26.19 14.50 -21.39
N ASN A 155 -25.04 15.15 -21.16
CA ASN A 155 -23.71 14.57 -21.52
C ASN A 155 -22.90 13.87 -20.39
N ILE A 156 -23.51 13.47 -19.27
CA ILE A 156 -22.81 12.76 -18.17
C ILE A 156 -23.07 11.23 -18.23
N LYS A 157 -21.97 10.45 -18.27
CA LYS A 157 -21.98 8.98 -18.17
C LYS A 157 -21.54 8.52 -16.79
N VAL A 158 -22.33 7.64 -16.17
CA VAL A 158 -22.04 7.02 -14.87
C VAL A 158 -21.61 5.57 -15.08
N LEU A 159 -20.52 5.16 -14.42
CA LEU A 159 -20.06 3.77 -14.42
C LEU A 159 -20.48 3.04 -13.14
N ARG A 160 -21.00 1.81 -13.31
CA ARG A 160 -21.30 0.88 -12.22
C ARG A 160 -20.17 -0.15 -12.10
N LYS A 161 -19.51 -0.20 -10.94
CA LYS A 161 -18.38 -1.11 -10.68
C LYS A 161 -18.71 -2.62 -10.72
N GLU A 162 -19.98 -2.98 -10.63
CA GLU A 162 -20.43 -4.39 -10.62
C GLU A 162 -20.41 -5.01 -12.04
N ASP A 163 -20.65 -4.21 -13.10
CA ASP A 163 -20.83 -4.72 -14.48
C ASP A 163 -20.09 -3.90 -15.56
N GLU A 164 -19.35 -2.85 -15.21
CA GLU A 164 -18.77 -1.82 -16.10
C GLU A 164 -19.76 -1.12 -17.07
N THR A 165 -21.06 -1.33 -16.90
CA THR A 165 -22.08 -0.79 -17.81
C THR A 165 -22.21 0.74 -17.68
N PRO A 166 -22.09 1.50 -18.79
CA PRO A 166 -22.27 2.94 -18.77
C PRO A 166 -23.76 3.31 -18.79
N VAL A 167 -24.24 3.89 -17.70
CA VAL A 167 -25.63 4.35 -17.56
C VAL A 167 -25.69 5.88 -17.69
N ARG A 168 -26.70 6.42 -18.37
CA ARG A 168 -26.93 7.88 -18.41
C ARG A 168 -27.20 8.41 -16.99
N PHE A 169 -26.58 9.53 -16.64
CA PHE A 169 -26.85 10.22 -15.38
C PHE A 169 -28.30 10.71 -15.36
N ASN A 170 -29.03 10.42 -14.27
CA ASN A 170 -30.43 10.81 -14.12
C ASN A 170 -30.61 11.60 -12.80
N PRO A 171 -30.76 12.94 -12.87
CA PRO A 171 -31.01 13.82 -11.72
C PRO A 171 -32.17 13.38 -10.82
N MET A 172 -33.24 12.79 -11.38
CA MET A 172 -34.41 12.38 -10.62
C MET A 172 -34.09 11.30 -9.58
N LYS A 173 -33.07 10.45 -9.81
CA LYS A 173 -32.64 9.45 -8.82
C LYS A 173 -32.04 10.09 -7.57
N ILE A 174 -31.41 11.26 -7.71
CA ILE A 174 -30.82 12.01 -6.59
C ILE A 174 -31.93 12.66 -5.79
N ALA A 175 -32.83 13.40 -6.45
CA ALA A 175 -34.00 14.02 -5.82
C ALA A 175 -34.86 13.01 -5.05
N CYS A 176 -35.23 11.89 -5.68
CA CYS A 176 -36.01 10.82 -5.02
C CYS A 176 -35.24 10.10 -3.89
N THR A 177 -33.90 10.15 -3.87
CA THR A 177 -33.11 9.59 -2.76
C THR A 177 -33.10 10.57 -1.59
N LEU A 178 -32.83 11.84 -1.84
CA LEU A 178 -32.88 12.91 -0.85
C LEU A 178 -34.28 13.02 -0.21
N GLU A 179 -35.34 13.06 -1.02
CA GLU A 179 -36.72 13.11 -0.53
C GLU A 179 -37.03 11.92 0.41
N LYS A 180 -36.64 10.69 0.05
CA LYS A 180 -36.84 9.51 0.90
C LYS A 180 -36.08 9.60 2.23
N LEU A 181 -34.88 10.17 2.23
CA LEU A 181 -34.08 10.36 3.45
C LEU A 181 -34.72 11.38 4.39
N PHE A 182 -35.11 12.55 3.88
CA PHE A 182 -35.80 13.55 4.69
C PHE A 182 -37.14 13.03 5.22
N ARG A 183 -37.94 12.35 4.39
CA ARG A 183 -39.20 11.74 4.84
C ARG A 183 -39.01 10.66 5.90
N SER A 184 -37.98 9.82 5.77
CA SER A 184 -37.66 8.78 6.75
C SER A 184 -37.09 9.34 8.05
N HIS A 185 -36.42 10.49 8.02
CA HIS A 185 -35.86 11.15 9.19
C HIS A 185 -36.92 11.95 9.97
N HIS A 186 -37.87 12.57 9.27
CA HIS A 186 -38.94 13.38 9.86
C HIS A 186 -40.27 12.60 10.08
N ASP A 187 -40.27 11.29 9.84
CA ASP A 187 -41.41 10.37 10.00
C ASP A 187 -42.71 10.82 9.31
N ILE A 188 -42.59 11.25 8.05
CA ILE A 188 -43.67 11.94 7.32
C ILE A 188 -44.59 10.94 6.59
N GLU A 189 -45.73 10.65 7.22
CA GLU A 189 -46.87 9.97 6.59
C GLU A 189 -47.71 10.95 5.75
N GLY A 190 -47.49 10.98 4.43
CA GLY A 190 -48.30 11.79 3.51
C GLY A 190 -47.50 12.43 2.37
N PRO A 191 -47.97 13.55 1.81
CA PRO A 191 -47.19 14.37 0.88
C PRO A 191 -46.08 15.14 1.62
N THR A 192 -45.00 15.43 0.91
CA THR A 192 -43.81 16.11 1.45
C THR A 192 -44.10 17.60 1.68
N PRO A 193 -43.87 18.16 2.89
CA PRO A 193 -44.05 19.59 3.18
C PRO A 193 -43.24 20.51 2.27
N GLU A 194 -43.77 21.70 1.99
CA GLU A 194 -43.19 22.66 1.04
C GLU A 194 -41.75 23.09 1.44
N GLU A 195 -41.50 23.32 2.73
CA GLU A 195 -40.17 23.63 3.30
C GLU A 195 -39.12 22.53 3.01
N ILE A 196 -39.55 21.26 3.06
CA ILE A 196 -38.67 20.10 2.78
C ILE A 196 -38.49 19.94 1.27
N VAL A 197 -39.51 20.26 0.46
CA VAL A 197 -39.42 20.29 -1.00
C VAL A 197 -38.41 21.35 -1.47
N GLU A 198 -38.43 22.55 -0.90
CA GLU A 198 -37.43 23.60 -1.16
C GLU A 198 -36.02 23.13 -0.76
N THR A 199 -35.87 22.59 0.45
CA THR A 199 -34.60 22.03 0.95
C THR A 199 -34.04 20.93 0.04
N VAL A 200 -34.87 19.97 -0.37
CA VAL A 200 -34.47 18.88 -1.27
C VAL A 200 -34.09 19.41 -2.66
N ASN A 201 -34.78 20.45 -3.17
CA ASN A 201 -34.44 21.09 -4.43
C ASN A 201 -33.06 21.76 -4.37
N GLU A 202 -32.78 22.57 -3.34
CA GLU A 202 -31.47 23.20 -3.15
C GLU A 202 -30.33 22.17 -3.06
N LEU A 203 -30.52 21.12 -2.26
CA LEU A 203 -29.54 20.06 -2.09
C LEU A 203 -29.33 19.28 -3.40
N THR A 204 -30.39 19.02 -4.16
CA THR A 204 -30.30 18.40 -5.48
C THR A 204 -29.50 19.29 -6.42
N GLU A 205 -29.74 20.60 -6.46
CA GLU A 205 -28.99 21.54 -7.30
C GLU A 205 -27.50 21.61 -6.91
N LYS A 206 -27.18 21.69 -5.62
CA LYS A 206 -25.80 21.64 -5.10
C LYS A 206 -25.08 20.33 -5.49
N VAL A 207 -25.75 19.17 -5.37
CA VAL A 207 -25.20 17.88 -5.82
C VAL A 207 -25.00 17.86 -7.33
N LEU A 208 -25.97 18.36 -8.12
CA LEU A 208 -25.88 18.41 -9.59
C LEU A 208 -24.72 19.29 -10.05
N GLN A 209 -24.57 20.48 -9.48
CA GLN A 209 -23.48 21.41 -9.81
C GLN A 209 -22.11 20.77 -9.50
N THR A 210 -21.95 20.24 -8.28
CA THR A 210 -20.72 19.54 -7.86
C THR A 210 -20.40 18.34 -8.77
N THR A 211 -21.42 17.57 -9.16
CA THR A 211 -21.28 16.44 -10.09
C THR A 211 -20.86 16.91 -11.49
N GLN A 212 -21.43 18.01 -12.00
CA GLN A 212 -21.04 18.58 -13.29
C GLN A 212 -19.60 19.07 -13.28
N ASP A 213 -19.16 19.73 -12.20
CA ASP A 213 -17.79 20.25 -12.10
C ASP A 213 -16.74 19.13 -12.03
N VAL A 214 -17.00 18.06 -11.26
CA VAL A 214 -16.16 16.84 -11.26
C VAL A 214 -16.14 16.17 -12.65
N CYS A 215 -17.28 16.17 -13.37
CA CYS A 215 -17.37 15.61 -14.72
C CYS A 215 -16.64 16.44 -15.80
N LYS A 216 -16.52 17.77 -15.64
CA LYS A 216 -15.75 18.63 -16.57
C LYS A 216 -14.28 18.21 -16.62
N GLU A 217 -13.70 17.80 -15.48
CA GLU A 217 -12.31 17.34 -15.41
C GLU A 217 -12.09 15.93 -15.97
N LYS A 218 -13.03 15.00 -15.73
CA LYS A 218 -12.79 13.55 -15.96
C LYS A 218 -13.65 12.89 -17.04
N LYS A 219 -14.63 13.58 -17.64
CA LYS A 219 -15.60 13.08 -18.65
C LYS A 219 -16.49 11.89 -18.22
N GLN A 220 -16.21 11.26 -17.09
CA GLN A 220 -16.93 10.10 -16.53
C GLN A 220 -16.90 10.18 -14.99
N ILE A 221 -17.89 9.58 -14.33
CA ILE A 221 -17.97 9.51 -12.86
C ILE A 221 -18.42 8.12 -12.39
N GLU A 222 -17.85 7.61 -11.30
CA GLU A 222 -18.29 6.35 -10.68
C GLU A 222 -19.54 6.57 -9.82
N LEU A 223 -20.41 5.56 -9.72
CA LEU A 223 -21.59 5.61 -8.83
C LEU A 223 -21.23 5.90 -7.36
N LEU A 224 -20.11 5.38 -6.86
CA LEU A 224 -19.66 5.65 -5.48
C LEU A 224 -19.33 7.13 -5.27
N GLN A 225 -18.73 7.80 -6.26
CA GLN A 225 -18.40 9.23 -6.17
C GLN A 225 -19.66 10.10 -6.11
N ILE A 226 -20.74 9.72 -6.81
CA ILE A 226 -22.04 10.40 -6.68
C ILE A 226 -22.60 10.24 -5.26
N GLN A 227 -22.46 9.06 -4.65
CA GLN A 227 -22.88 8.82 -3.27
C GLN A 227 -22.03 9.66 -2.27
N ASP A 228 -20.73 9.75 -2.49
CA ASP A 228 -19.82 10.59 -1.68
C ASP A 228 -20.17 12.08 -1.81
N ILE A 229 -20.52 12.57 -3.00
CA ILE A 229 -20.99 13.95 -3.23
C ILE A 229 -22.30 14.21 -2.48
N ILE A 230 -23.24 13.27 -2.46
CA ILE A 230 -24.48 13.38 -1.66
C ILE A 230 -24.15 13.48 -0.16
N GLU A 231 -23.25 12.63 0.35
CA GLU A 231 -22.81 12.67 1.76
C GLU A 231 -22.16 14.02 2.12
N MET A 232 -21.20 14.48 1.31
CA MET A 232 -20.53 15.77 1.51
C MET A 232 -21.52 16.95 1.43
N THR A 233 -22.51 16.90 0.53
CA THR A 233 -23.48 18.00 0.37
C THR A 233 -24.45 18.08 1.55
N LEU A 234 -24.90 16.92 2.07
CA LEU A 234 -25.72 16.86 3.30
C LEU A 234 -24.93 17.34 4.53
N MET A 235 -23.68 16.89 4.70
CA MET A 235 -22.82 17.29 5.81
C MET A 235 -22.48 18.79 5.78
N SER A 236 -22.07 19.32 4.63
CA SER A 236 -21.70 20.74 4.48
C SER A 236 -22.90 21.69 4.58
N SER A 237 -24.11 21.22 4.28
CA SER A 237 -25.35 21.97 4.47
C SER A 237 -25.95 21.82 5.87
N GLY A 238 -25.25 21.17 6.82
CA GLY A 238 -25.66 21.05 8.23
C GLY A 238 -26.65 19.93 8.55
N TYR A 239 -27.07 19.11 7.56
CA TYR A 239 -28.03 18.02 7.74
C TYR A 239 -27.40 16.74 8.28
N PHE A 240 -26.65 16.85 9.39
CA PHE A 240 -25.81 15.77 9.95
C PHE A 240 -26.58 14.48 10.26
N HIS A 241 -27.82 14.58 10.77
CA HIS A 241 -28.64 13.41 11.09
C HIS A 241 -29.12 12.68 9.83
N VAL A 242 -29.61 13.42 8.83
CA VAL A 242 -30.02 12.88 7.52
C VAL A 242 -28.81 12.25 6.80
N ALA A 243 -27.64 12.89 6.89
CA ALA A 243 -26.38 12.35 6.35
C ALA A 243 -25.99 11.03 7.02
N LYS A 244 -26.08 10.95 8.36
CA LYS A 244 -25.81 9.73 9.14
C LYS A 244 -26.72 8.57 8.71
N ASP A 245 -28.01 8.82 8.55
CA ASP A 245 -28.97 7.77 8.16
C ASP A 245 -28.75 7.30 6.70
N TYR A 246 -28.33 8.20 5.81
CA TYR A 246 -27.87 7.82 4.47
C TYR A 246 -26.62 6.94 4.51
N ILE A 247 -25.58 7.32 5.26
CA ILE A 247 -24.34 6.54 5.42
C ILE A 247 -24.63 5.15 5.99
N LEU A 248 -25.47 5.06 7.03
CA LEU A 248 -25.86 3.78 7.63
C LEU A 248 -26.65 2.89 6.64
N THR A 249 -27.52 3.49 5.83
CA THR A 249 -28.30 2.77 4.81
C THR A 249 -27.39 2.29 3.66
N ARG A 250 -26.48 3.14 3.18
CA ARG A 250 -25.44 2.81 2.20
C ARG A 250 -24.55 1.67 2.68
N ALA A 251 -24.08 1.72 3.93
CA ALA A 251 -23.25 0.68 4.53
C ALA A 251 -23.99 -0.67 4.65
N ARG A 252 -25.28 -0.66 5.05
CA ARG A 252 -26.12 -1.88 5.11
C ARG A 252 -26.32 -2.51 3.73
N LEU A 253 -26.58 -1.70 2.70
CA LEU A 253 -26.73 -2.18 1.32
C LEU A 253 -25.41 -2.72 0.77
N GLY A 254 -24.29 -2.04 1.01
CA GLY A 254 -22.96 -2.53 0.65
C GLY A 254 -22.61 -3.86 1.33
N GLN A 255 -23.00 -4.04 2.60
CA GLN A 255 -22.86 -5.32 3.32
C GLN A 255 -23.82 -6.43 2.83
N GLN A 256 -24.87 -6.11 2.08
CA GLN A 256 -25.73 -7.10 1.44
C GLN A 256 -25.15 -7.53 0.08
N SER A 257 -24.61 -6.60 -0.72
CA SER A 257 -23.87 -6.95 -1.96
C SER A 257 -22.55 -7.69 -1.68
N SER A 258 -21.88 -7.45 -0.55
CA SER A 258 -20.63 -8.15 -0.19
C SER A 258 -20.82 -9.48 0.53
N LYS A 259 -22.05 -9.86 0.90
CA LYS A 259 -22.34 -11.25 1.28
C LYS A 259 -22.32 -12.10 0.02
N PRO A 260 -21.47 -13.14 -0.08
CA PRO A 260 -21.51 -14.04 -1.23
C PRO A 260 -22.90 -14.65 -1.35
N SER A 261 -23.44 -14.63 -2.58
CA SER A 261 -24.74 -15.19 -2.90
C SER A 261 -24.86 -16.62 -2.40
N LYS A 262 -25.90 -16.92 -1.61
CA LYS A 262 -26.20 -18.27 -1.12
C LYS A 262 -26.82 -19.17 -2.21
N GLU A 263 -26.31 -19.09 -3.43
CA GLU A 263 -26.40 -20.24 -4.32
C GLU A 263 -25.34 -21.25 -3.88
N PRO A 264 -25.66 -22.56 -3.78
CA PRO A 264 -24.68 -23.57 -3.41
C PRO A 264 -23.72 -23.77 -4.57
N ALA A 265 -22.63 -22.98 -4.58
CA ALA A 265 -21.44 -23.27 -5.36
C ALA A 265 -21.09 -24.75 -5.12
N LYS A 266 -21.19 -25.56 -6.18
CA LYS A 266 -20.99 -27.01 -6.10
C LYS A 266 -19.68 -27.28 -5.36
N LYS A 267 -19.75 -28.04 -4.25
CA LYS A 267 -18.57 -28.51 -3.52
C LYS A 267 -17.65 -29.31 -4.47
N LYS A 268 -16.72 -28.62 -5.14
CA LYS A 268 -15.50 -29.23 -5.65
C LYS A 268 -14.62 -29.49 -4.43
N GLY A 269 -14.77 -30.68 -3.85
CA GLY A 269 -13.79 -31.18 -2.90
C GLY A 269 -12.51 -31.53 -3.65
N SER A 270 -11.51 -30.65 -3.60
CA SER A 270 -10.09 -31.01 -3.51
C SER A 270 -9.25 -29.76 -3.22
N ASP A 271 -8.13 -29.99 -2.56
CA ASP A 271 -7.13 -29.01 -2.17
C ASP A 271 -6.47 -28.34 -3.39
N THR A 272 -7.06 -27.25 -3.90
CA THR A 272 -6.46 -26.43 -4.97
C THR A 272 -5.36 -25.53 -4.40
N GLN A 273 -4.26 -26.14 -3.98
CA GLN A 273 -3.03 -25.43 -3.60
C GLN A 273 -2.59 -24.54 -4.76
N ARG A 274 -2.48 -23.23 -4.49
CA ARG A 274 -1.92 -22.29 -5.48
C ARG A 274 -0.46 -22.68 -5.73
N LYS A 275 -0.08 -22.78 -7.00
CA LYS A 275 1.30 -23.05 -7.43
C LYS A 275 1.86 -21.80 -8.08
N PHE A 276 3.06 -21.42 -7.66
CA PHE A 276 3.77 -20.26 -8.17
C PHE A 276 5.02 -20.75 -8.90
N GLN A 277 5.25 -20.27 -10.12
CA GLN A 277 6.49 -20.51 -10.87
C GLN A 277 7.49 -19.41 -10.50
N TYR A 278 8.71 -19.81 -10.18
CA TYR A 278 9.80 -18.89 -9.82
C TYR A 278 11.08 -19.27 -10.56
N THR A 279 11.95 -18.28 -10.78
CA THR A 279 13.22 -18.45 -11.48
C THR A 279 14.37 -18.60 -10.48
N GLN A 280 15.08 -19.73 -10.52
CA GLN A 280 16.25 -20.01 -9.70
C GLN A 280 17.49 -19.25 -10.21
N LYS A 281 18.54 -19.13 -9.38
CA LYS A 281 19.79 -18.43 -9.74
C LYS A 281 20.54 -19.02 -10.96
N ASN A 282 20.27 -20.28 -11.30
CA ASN A 282 20.80 -20.97 -12.48
C ASN A 282 19.99 -20.69 -13.77
N GLY A 283 18.90 -19.91 -13.70
CA GLY A 283 18.00 -19.62 -14.81
C GLY A 283 16.94 -20.69 -15.08
N LEU A 284 16.87 -21.76 -14.29
CA LEU A 284 15.83 -22.78 -14.39
C LEU A 284 14.54 -22.31 -13.70
N SER A 285 13.40 -22.63 -14.32
CA SER A 285 12.09 -22.47 -13.71
C SER A 285 11.85 -23.60 -12.70
N ALA A 286 11.43 -23.24 -11.49
CA ALA A 286 10.99 -24.15 -10.46
C ALA A 286 9.60 -23.72 -9.95
N SER A 287 8.89 -24.63 -9.27
CA SER A 287 7.56 -24.33 -8.71
C SER A 287 7.55 -24.49 -7.20
N VAL A 288 6.81 -23.61 -6.52
CA VAL A 288 6.55 -23.68 -5.08
C VAL A 288 5.04 -23.74 -4.84
N THR A 289 4.59 -24.57 -3.91
CA THR A 289 3.18 -24.63 -3.52
C THR A 289 2.89 -23.69 -2.35
N GLU A 290 1.65 -23.22 -2.25
CA GLU A 290 1.16 -22.51 -1.06
C GLU A 290 1.39 -23.33 0.23
N SER A 291 1.29 -24.66 0.18
CA SER A 291 1.60 -25.56 1.30
C SER A 291 3.07 -25.41 1.77
N ASP A 292 4.01 -25.23 0.84
CA ASP A 292 5.43 -25.10 1.18
C ASP A 292 5.74 -23.74 1.80
N ILE A 293 5.12 -22.67 1.29
CA ILE A 293 5.19 -21.32 1.87
C ILE A 293 4.59 -21.33 3.28
N ARG A 294 3.43 -21.97 3.45
CA ARG A 294 2.75 -22.12 4.74
C ARG A 294 3.60 -22.86 5.77
N LYS A 295 4.21 -23.99 5.40
CA LYS A 295 5.16 -24.71 6.26
C LYS A 295 6.38 -23.87 6.62
N HIS A 296 6.92 -23.08 5.68
CA HIS A 296 8.04 -22.18 5.93
C HIS A 296 7.67 -21.10 6.95
N MET A 297 6.51 -20.44 6.78
CA MET A 297 6.00 -19.43 7.71
C MET A 297 5.70 -20.00 9.09
N GLN A 298 5.06 -21.17 9.17
CA GLN A 298 4.83 -21.88 10.44
C GLN A 298 6.15 -22.21 11.15
N PHE A 299 7.16 -22.68 10.43
CA PHE A 299 8.48 -22.96 11.01
C PHE A 299 9.18 -21.70 11.55
N ALA A 300 9.02 -20.54 10.89
CA ALA A 300 9.51 -19.26 11.39
C ALA A 300 8.71 -18.76 12.62
N CYS A 301 7.40 -19.02 12.67
CA CYS A 301 6.51 -18.64 13.77
C CYS A 301 6.60 -19.55 15.02
N ARG A 302 7.43 -20.60 14.99
CA ARG A 302 7.60 -21.57 16.10
C ARG A 302 7.76 -20.90 17.47
N LYS A 303 7.13 -21.45 18.51
CA LYS A 303 7.15 -20.94 19.91
C LYS A 303 6.53 -19.54 20.09
N LEU A 304 6.00 -18.90 19.04
CA LEU A 304 5.39 -17.56 19.04
C LEU A 304 3.93 -17.57 18.55
N GLU A 305 3.34 -18.76 18.35
CA GLU A 305 2.04 -18.98 17.69
C GLU A 305 0.84 -18.30 18.36
N LYS A 306 1.02 -17.85 19.62
CA LYS A 306 0.02 -17.07 20.37
C LYS A 306 0.07 -15.56 20.09
N LEU A 307 1.18 -15.06 19.54
CA LEU A 307 1.44 -13.65 19.27
C LEU A 307 1.42 -13.34 17.77
N VAL A 308 1.92 -14.27 16.94
CA VAL A 308 2.02 -14.07 15.49
C VAL A 308 1.09 -15.00 14.70
N SER A 309 0.41 -14.45 13.70
CA SER A 309 -0.34 -15.22 12.71
C SER A 309 0.54 -15.62 11.54
N SER A 310 0.74 -16.93 11.32
CA SER A 310 1.42 -17.45 10.13
C SER A 310 0.58 -17.33 8.86
N GLU A 311 -0.75 -17.41 9.00
CA GLU A 311 -1.70 -17.31 7.88
C GLU A 311 -1.66 -15.90 7.26
N GLU A 312 -1.65 -14.85 8.10
CA GLU A 312 -1.50 -13.48 7.62
C GLU A 312 -0.15 -13.22 6.93
N LEU A 313 0.91 -13.94 7.31
CA LEU A 313 2.20 -13.86 6.62
C LEU A 313 2.15 -14.54 5.27
N VAL A 314 1.45 -15.68 5.16
CA VAL A 314 1.25 -16.39 3.88
C VAL A 314 0.44 -15.52 2.91
N GLU A 315 -0.65 -14.92 3.37
CA GLU A 315 -1.46 -14.01 2.55
C GLU A 315 -0.66 -12.79 2.09
N ALA A 316 -0.01 -12.07 3.02
CA ALA A 316 0.81 -10.90 2.70
C ALA A 316 2.00 -11.24 1.76
N THR A 317 2.59 -12.42 1.90
CA THR A 317 3.62 -12.94 0.98
C THR A 317 3.05 -13.12 -0.43
N ILE A 318 1.97 -13.89 -0.54
CA ILE A 318 1.38 -14.32 -1.83
C ILE A 318 0.81 -13.12 -2.61
N THR A 319 0.28 -12.11 -1.93
CA THR A 319 -0.18 -10.87 -2.59
C THR A 319 0.92 -10.16 -3.37
N ASN A 320 2.19 -10.35 -2.99
CA ASN A 320 3.35 -9.75 -3.66
C ASN A 320 4.01 -10.67 -4.71
N PHE A 321 3.45 -11.86 -4.98
CA PHE A 321 3.99 -12.79 -5.98
C PHE A 321 3.44 -12.48 -7.37
N TYR A 322 4.32 -12.55 -8.38
CA TYR A 322 3.99 -12.46 -9.80
C TYR A 322 4.59 -13.66 -10.55
N ASP A 323 4.09 -13.92 -11.76
CA ASP A 323 4.59 -15.03 -12.58
C ASP A 323 6.06 -14.83 -12.97
N GLY A 324 6.88 -15.84 -12.74
CA GLY A 324 8.32 -15.79 -13.01
C GLY A 324 9.17 -15.03 -11.98
N ILE A 325 8.64 -14.69 -10.80
CA ILE A 325 9.38 -14.08 -9.68
C ILE A 325 10.73 -14.76 -9.42
N LYS A 326 11.80 -14.02 -9.12
CA LYS A 326 13.10 -14.65 -8.82
C LYS A 326 13.12 -15.22 -7.40
N GLU A 327 13.91 -16.26 -7.18
CA GLU A 327 14.12 -16.86 -5.85
C GLU A 327 14.55 -15.83 -4.78
N GLU A 328 15.42 -14.89 -5.14
CA GLU A 328 15.89 -13.81 -4.24
C GLU A 328 14.77 -12.78 -3.92
N GLU A 329 13.87 -12.53 -4.88
CA GLU A 329 12.71 -11.64 -4.73
C GLU A 329 11.64 -12.30 -3.85
N MET A 330 11.48 -13.62 -3.99
CA MET A 330 10.60 -14.45 -3.15
C MET A 330 11.04 -14.41 -1.67
N ASP A 331 12.33 -14.60 -1.38
CA ASP A 331 12.87 -14.49 -0.02
C ASP A 331 12.77 -13.08 0.55
N THR A 332 12.99 -12.06 -0.28
CA THR A 332 12.76 -10.66 0.10
C THR A 332 11.29 -10.42 0.46
N SER A 333 10.34 -10.97 -0.31
CA SER A 333 8.90 -10.89 -0.03
C SER A 333 8.55 -11.53 1.33
N HIS A 334 9.06 -12.74 1.60
CA HIS A 334 8.91 -13.41 2.91
C HIS A 334 9.36 -12.51 4.06
N LEU A 335 10.56 -11.93 3.95
CA LEU A 335 11.15 -11.09 4.99
C LEU A 335 10.37 -9.77 5.19
N MET A 336 9.91 -9.14 4.10
CA MET A 336 9.13 -7.90 4.17
C MET A 336 7.72 -8.10 4.74
N ALA A 337 7.08 -9.24 4.46
CA ALA A 337 5.79 -9.60 5.04
C ALA A 337 5.86 -9.71 6.58
N ALA A 338 6.97 -10.23 7.12
CA ALA A 338 7.22 -10.23 8.57
C ALA A 338 7.65 -8.85 9.10
N ARG A 339 8.59 -8.18 8.43
CA ARG A 339 9.16 -6.89 8.86
C ARG A 339 8.11 -5.79 8.99
N THR A 340 7.15 -5.72 8.07
CA THR A 340 6.04 -4.74 8.10
C THR A 340 5.06 -4.95 9.24
N LYS A 341 5.02 -6.14 9.85
CA LYS A 341 4.16 -6.44 11.02
C LYS A 341 4.82 -6.17 12.37
N ILE A 342 6.13 -5.87 12.41
CA ILE A 342 6.87 -5.56 13.66
C ILE A 342 6.26 -4.36 14.41
N GLU A 343 5.72 -3.38 13.68
CA GLU A 343 5.02 -2.22 14.26
C GLU A 343 3.74 -2.61 15.03
N LYS A 344 3.06 -3.69 14.61
CA LYS A 344 1.83 -4.17 15.25
C LYS A 344 2.10 -5.12 16.42
N GLU A 345 3.11 -5.96 16.30
CA GLU A 345 3.51 -6.93 17.32
C GLU A 345 5.03 -7.18 17.25
N PRO A 346 5.80 -6.80 18.29
CA PRO A 346 7.25 -6.95 18.34
C PRO A 346 7.78 -8.37 18.09
N ALA A 347 7.01 -9.42 18.40
CA ALA A 347 7.39 -10.82 18.17
C ALA A 347 7.68 -11.13 16.69
N TYR A 348 7.09 -10.38 15.74
CA TYR A 348 7.45 -10.49 14.32
C TYR A 348 8.92 -10.15 14.02
N SER A 349 9.64 -9.47 14.94
CA SER A 349 11.09 -9.23 14.81
C SER A 349 11.90 -10.53 14.91
N GLN A 350 11.50 -11.46 15.77
CA GLN A 350 12.11 -12.80 15.83
C GLN A 350 11.70 -13.66 14.63
N VAL A 351 10.46 -13.53 14.13
CA VAL A 351 10.03 -14.22 12.91
C VAL A 351 10.84 -13.76 11.70
N ALA A 352 11.02 -12.44 11.53
CA ALA A 352 11.87 -11.87 10.48
C ALA A 352 13.35 -12.30 10.63
N ALA A 353 13.88 -12.36 11.86
CA ALA A 353 15.22 -12.92 12.11
C ALA A 353 15.31 -14.40 11.66
N ARG A 354 14.31 -15.23 11.95
CA ARG A 354 14.32 -16.66 11.55
C ARG A 354 14.18 -16.86 10.04
N LEU A 355 13.45 -15.99 9.34
CA LEU A 355 13.40 -16.00 7.87
C LEU A 355 14.75 -15.60 7.26
N LEU A 356 15.40 -14.56 7.80
CA LEU A 356 16.76 -14.18 7.42
C LEU A 356 17.79 -15.29 7.75
N LEU A 357 17.64 -15.99 8.87
CA LEU A 357 18.49 -17.13 9.25
C LEU A 357 18.39 -18.28 8.23
N ASP A 358 17.19 -18.59 7.73
CA ASP A 358 17.00 -19.60 6.69
C ASP A 358 17.71 -19.22 5.38
N MET A 359 17.67 -17.93 5.00
CA MET A 359 18.45 -17.40 3.88
C MET A 359 19.96 -17.56 4.13
N ILE A 360 20.45 -17.20 5.32
CA ILE A 360 21.86 -17.32 5.72
C ILE A 360 22.34 -18.76 5.66
N TYR A 361 21.58 -19.73 6.16
CA TYR A 361 21.94 -21.15 6.09
C TYR A 361 21.90 -21.70 4.67
N ARG A 362 20.94 -21.26 3.84
CA ARG A 362 20.92 -21.61 2.40
C ARG A 362 22.11 -21.03 1.65
N GLU A 363 22.53 -19.81 1.99
CA GLU A 363 23.68 -19.15 1.37
C GLU A 363 25.01 -19.77 1.82
N SER A 364 25.21 -19.98 3.12
CA SER A 364 26.46 -20.51 3.69
C SER A 364 26.58 -22.03 3.52
N ILE A 365 25.72 -22.79 4.21
CA ILE A 365 25.77 -24.26 4.33
C ILE A 365 25.08 -24.97 3.15
N GLY A 366 24.17 -24.29 2.43
CA GLY A 366 23.40 -24.88 1.33
C GLY A 366 22.17 -25.69 1.78
N VAL A 367 21.67 -25.47 3.00
CA VAL A 367 20.43 -26.10 3.50
C VAL A 367 19.53 -25.12 4.24
N LYS A 368 18.23 -25.45 4.30
CA LYS A 368 17.23 -24.71 5.07
C LYS A 368 17.41 -24.89 6.59
N ALA A 369 16.95 -23.93 7.37
CA ALA A 369 16.90 -23.98 8.83
C ALA A 369 16.00 -25.11 9.37
N SER A 370 15.04 -25.58 8.57
CA SER A 370 14.17 -26.72 8.90
C SER A 370 14.74 -28.09 8.52
N HIS A 371 15.99 -28.18 8.05
CA HIS A 371 16.60 -29.44 7.60
C HIS A 371 16.95 -30.36 8.78
N SER A 372 16.49 -31.62 8.75
CA SER A 372 16.66 -32.56 9.88
C SER A 372 18.11 -32.80 10.31
N GLN A 373 19.05 -32.79 9.36
CA GLN A 373 20.49 -32.94 9.62
C GLN A 373 21.25 -31.59 9.75
N LEU A 374 20.57 -30.48 10.01
CA LEU A 374 21.18 -29.14 10.07
C LEU A 374 22.43 -29.11 10.98
N LYS A 375 22.34 -29.66 12.20
CA LYS A 375 23.46 -29.69 13.15
C LYS A 375 24.70 -30.39 12.58
N LYS A 376 24.53 -31.55 11.93
CA LYS A 376 25.65 -32.29 11.31
C LYS A 376 26.30 -31.47 10.20
N LYS A 377 25.49 -30.92 9.28
CA LYS A 377 25.98 -30.09 8.17
C LYS A 377 26.61 -28.78 8.65
N HIS A 378 26.16 -28.22 9.76
CA HIS A 378 26.75 -27.05 10.39
C HIS A 378 28.15 -27.35 10.95
N THR A 379 28.32 -28.48 11.65
CA THR A 379 29.63 -28.97 12.11
C THR A 379 30.59 -29.25 10.94
N GLU A 380 30.13 -29.93 9.88
CA GLU A 380 30.90 -30.18 8.66
C GLU A 380 31.33 -28.86 7.98
N HIS A 381 30.39 -27.92 7.84
CA HIS A 381 30.63 -26.60 7.24
C HIS A 381 31.57 -25.74 8.08
N PHE A 382 31.53 -25.82 9.42
CA PHE A 382 32.47 -25.12 10.29
C PHE A 382 33.92 -25.59 10.06
N GLN A 383 34.15 -26.90 9.98
CA GLN A 383 35.48 -27.43 9.69
C GLN A 383 35.98 -27.04 8.29
N TRP A 384 35.09 -27.02 7.29
CA TRP A 384 35.39 -26.51 5.96
C TRP A 384 35.70 -25.00 5.99
N TYR A 385 34.89 -24.22 6.70
CA TYR A 385 34.99 -22.76 6.82
C TYR A 385 36.34 -22.31 7.37
N ILE A 386 36.85 -22.94 8.44
CA ILE A 386 38.16 -22.60 9.00
C ILE A 386 39.26 -22.87 7.95
N LYS A 387 39.25 -24.04 7.31
CA LYS A 387 40.24 -24.43 6.29
C LYS A 387 40.20 -23.53 5.06
N HIS A 388 39.01 -23.26 4.53
CA HIS A 388 38.81 -22.40 3.36
C HIS A 388 39.13 -20.93 3.67
N GLY A 389 38.67 -20.42 4.82
CA GLY A 389 38.96 -19.08 5.31
C GLY A 389 40.46 -18.79 5.43
N ILE A 390 41.26 -19.80 5.78
CA ILE A 390 42.72 -19.72 5.79
C ILE A 390 43.30 -19.68 4.36
N THR A 391 42.76 -20.45 3.41
CA THR A 391 43.25 -20.42 2.02
C THR A 391 42.96 -19.10 1.30
N ILE A 392 41.96 -18.34 1.74
CA ILE A 392 41.62 -17.00 1.23
C ILE A 392 42.14 -15.84 2.10
N ASP A 393 43.02 -16.13 3.06
CA ASP A 393 43.65 -15.17 4.00
C ASP A 393 42.66 -14.31 4.80
N ARG A 394 41.47 -14.86 5.11
CA ARG A 394 40.44 -14.22 5.94
C ARG A 394 40.39 -14.75 7.37
N VAL A 395 40.90 -15.96 7.61
CA VAL A 395 40.94 -16.63 8.91
C VAL A 395 42.40 -16.95 9.27
N GLY A 396 42.77 -16.76 10.54
CA GLY A 396 44.13 -17.02 11.04
C GLY A 396 44.49 -18.50 11.01
N LYS A 397 45.73 -18.81 10.61
CA LYS A 397 46.25 -20.20 10.51
C LYS A 397 46.32 -20.89 11.87
N GLU A 398 46.49 -20.10 12.92
CA GLU A 398 46.53 -20.47 14.31
C GLU A 398 45.24 -21.16 14.77
N LEU A 399 44.09 -20.89 14.13
CA LEU A 399 42.83 -21.54 14.47
C LEU A 399 42.81 -23.05 14.17
N LEU A 400 43.78 -23.58 13.41
CA LEU A 400 43.94 -25.02 13.20
C LEU A 400 44.50 -25.77 14.42
N GLN A 401 44.97 -25.07 15.47
CA GLN A 401 45.46 -25.72 16.70
C GLN A 401 44.32 -26.25 17.60
N PHE A 402 43.08 -25.84 17.36
CA PHE A 402 41.90 -26.26 18.12
C PHE A 402 41.31 -27.57 17.60
N ASP A 403 40.63 -28.30 18.47
CA ASP A 403 39.77 -29.41 18.05
C ASP A 403 38.49 -28.86 17.40
N LEU A 404 38.50 -28.78 16.06
CA LEU A 404 37.38 -28.27 15.27
C LEU A 404 36.17 -29.21 15.25
N GLU A 405 36.34 -30.51 15.54
CA GLU A 405 35.23 -31.44 15.64
C GLU A 405 34.53 -31.29 16.99
N GLU A 406 35.29 -31.20 18.08
CA GLU A 406 34.76 -30.94 19.41
C GLU A 406 34.02 -29.59 19.47
N LEU A 407 34.64 -28.50 19.02
CA LEU A 407 34.01 -27.17 19.00
C LEU A 407 32.81 -27.12 18.04
N GLY A 408 32.91 -27.77 16.87
CA GLY A 408 31.81 -27.89 15.92
C GLY A 408 30.61 -28.64 16.50
N ASN A 409 30.85 -29.66 17.32
CA ASN A 409 29.81 -30.38 18.05
C ASN A 409 29.28 -29.57 19.24
N TYR A 410 30.09 -28.76 19.91
CA TYR A 410 29.69 -27.91 21.05
C TYR A 410 28.69 -26.80 20.70
N MET A 411 28.77 -26.21 19.49
CA MET A 411 27.91 -25.08 19.10
C MET A 411 26.40 -25.38 19.19
N ASP A 412 25.64 -24.55 19.90
CA ASP A 412 24.21 -24.68 20.12
C ASP A 412 23.41 -23.79 19.14
N LEU A 413 22.83 -24.42 18.13
CA LEU A 413 22.05 -23.74 17.08
C LEU A 413 20.71 -23.19 17.61
N SER A 414 20.24 -23.62 18.80
CA SER A 414 19.02 -23.06 19.38
C SER A 414 19.19 -21.59 19.79
N ARG A 415 20.43 -21.13 19.98
CA ARG A 415 20.77 -19.74 20.29
C ARG A 415 20.54 -18.78 19.12
N ASP A 416 20.40 -19.30 17.89
CA ASP A 416 19.97 -18.48 16.76
C ASP A 416 18.52 -17.95 16.94
N ASP A 417 17.68 -18.59 17.77
CA ASP A 417 16.35 -18.08 18.15
C ASP A 417 16.40 -16.84 19.08
N LEU A 418 17.57 -16.48 19.63
CA LEU A 418 17.73 -15.30 20.49
C LEU A 418 17.78 -13.98 19.69
N PHE A 419 18.11 -14.05 18.39
CA PHE A 419 18.28 -12.85 17.57
C PHE A 419 16.96 -12.11 17.29
N SER A 420 16.99 -10.79 17.46
CA SER A 420 16.07 -9.88 16.79
C SER A 420 16.52 -9.61 15.36
N TYR A 421 15.60 -9.18 14.49
CA TYR A 421 15.91 -8.95 13.07
C TYR A 421 17.07 -7.97 12.87
N LEU A 422 17.09 -6.85 13.61
CA LEU A 422 18.14 -5.84 13.51
C LEU A 422 19.53 -6.39 13.91
N GLY A 423 19.59 -7.25 14.93
CA GLY A 423 20.84 -7.86 15.37
C GLY A 423 21.43 -8.79 14.31
N LEU A 424 20.60 -9.70 13.77
CA LEU A 424 21.05 -10.64 12.74
C LEU A 424 21.39 -9.95 11.41
N GLN A 425 20.57 -8.98 10.98
CA GLN A 425 20.83 -8.15 9.80
C GLN A 425 22.16 -7.40 9.95
N THR A 426 22.44 -6.84 11.14
CA THR A 426 23.71 -6.16 11.42
C THR A 426 24.92 -7.08 11.26
N LEU A 427 24.84 -8.33 11.74
CA LEU A 427 25.92 -9.31 11.58
C LEU A 427 26.10 -9.71 10.11
N TYR A 428 25.00 -9.98 9.40
CA TYR A 428 25.01 -10.37 7.99
C TYR A 428 25.57 -9.29 7.06
N ASP A 429 25.24 -8.01 7.31
CA ASP A 429 25.66 -6.90 6.47
C ASP A 429 27.12 -6.49 6.70
N ARG A 430 27.66 -6.68 7.91
CA ARG A 430 28.94 -6.05 8.31
C ARG A 430 29.97 -6.94 9.01
N TYR A 431 29.59 -8.08 9.60
CA TYR A 431 30.51 -8.87 10.44
C TYR A 431 30.84 -10.26 9.91
N PHE A 432 29.92 -10.88 9.16
CA PHE A 432 30.17 -12.21 8.60
C PHE A 432 31.21 -12.17 7.49
N ILE A 433 32.24 -12.98 7.64
CA ILE A 433 33.27 -13.19 6.62
C ILE A 433 32.61 -13.72 5.35
N HIS A 434 32.94 -13.08 4.23
CA HIS A 434 32.36 -13.33 2.92
C HIS A 434 33.41 -13.42 1.83
N GLU A 435 33.11 -14.19 0.79
CA GLU A 435 33.91 -14.31 -0.43
C GLU A 435 33.00 -14.06 -1.64
N ASN A 436 33.40 -13.18 -2.56
CA ASN A 436 32.63 -12.86 -3.77
C ASN A 436 31.15 -12.50 -3.46
N GLN A 437 30.91 -11.68 -2.42
CA GLN A 437 29.60 -11.29 -1.87
C GLN A 437 28.79 -12.40 -1.17
N ARG A 438 29.25 -13.66 -1.20
CA ARG A 438 28.64 -14.80 -0.49
C ARG A 438 29.16 -14.89 0.94
N ARG A 439 28.29 -14.87 1.94
CA ARG A 439 28.63 -15.08 3.36
C ARG A 439 29.03 -16.55 3.57
N LEU A 440 30.17 -16.73 4.21
CA LEU A 440 30.69 -18.05 4.59
C LEU A 440 30.26 -18.44 6.01
N GLU A 441 29.98 -17.46 6.86
CA GLU A 441 29.61 -17.65 8.26
C GLU A 441 28.10 -17.77 8.51
N THR A 442 27.79 -18.39 9.64
CA THR A 442 26.49 -18.36 10.32
C THR A 442 26.69 -17.75 11.71
N PRO A 443 25.63 -17.36 12.45
CA PRO A 443 25.83 -16.64 13.71
C PRO A 443 26.63 -17.45 14.74
N GLN A 444 26.37 -18.77 14.85
CA GLN A 444 27.14 -19.61 15.77
C GLN A 444 28.60 -19.82 15.35
N ILE A 445 28.88 -19.92 14.04
CA ILE A 445 30.27 -19.98 13.53
C ILE A 445 31.01 -18.68 13.82
N PHE A 446 30.36 -17.54 13.61
CA PHE A 446 30.88 -16.22 13.94
C PHE A 446 31.24 -16.11 15.43
N TRP A 447 30.33 -16.49 16.34
CA TRP A 447 30.63 -16.48 17.77
C TRP A 447 31.76 -17.44 18.14
N MET A 448 31.80 -18.63 17.54
CA MET A 448 32.87 -19.60 17.78
C MET A 448 34.23 -19.12 17.26
N ARG A 449 34.31 -18.51 16.06
CA ARG A 449 35.55 -17.87 15.57
C ARG A 449 36.06 -16.82 16.55
N VAL A 450 35.16 -15.92 16.99
CA VAL A 450 35.55 -14.84 17.92
C VAL A 450 36.08 -15.42 19.23
N ALA A 451 35.43 -16.46 19.77
CA ALA A 451 35.84 -17.15 20.99
C ALA A 451 37.19 -17.91 20.84
N MET A 452 37.41 -18.59 19.71
CA MET A 452 38.69 -19.22 19.37
C MET A 452 39.81 -18.19 19.25
N GLY A 453 39.59 -17.11 18.51
CA GLY A 453 40.61 -16.06 18.32
C GLY A 453 41.04 -15.39 19.64
N LEU A 454 40.12 -15.26 20.60
CA LEU A 454 40.40 -14.73 21.94
C LEU A 454 41.12 -15.72 22.87
N SER A 455 40.96 -17.03 22.66
CA SER A 455 41.51 -18.09 23.52
C SER A 455 42.83 -18.69 23.00
N LEU A 456 43.36 -18.19 21.89
CA LEU A 456 44.57 -18.68 21.21
C LEU A 456 45.83 -18.82 22.09
N LYS A 457 45.91 -18.09 23.22
CA LYS A 457 47.07 -18.02 24.13
C LYS A 457 46.74 -18.41 25.58
N GLU A 458 45.58 -19.01 25.82
CA GLU A 458 45.20 -19.59 27.11
C GLU A 458 45.92 -20.93 27.35
N ASP A 459 46.06 -21.36 28.61
CA ASP A 459 46.65 -22.67 28.96
C ASP A 459 45.83 -23.85 28.41
N HIS A 460 44.51 -23.67 28.30
CA HIS A 460 43.56 -24.64 27.77
C HIS A 460 42.67 -24.00 26.69
N PRO A 461 43.19 -23.74 25.47
CA PRO A 461 42.51 -22.94 24.45
C PRO A 461 41.11 -23.45 24.13
N THR A 462 40.94 -24.74 23.84
CA THR A 462 39.63 -25.32 23.46
C THR A 462 38.59 -25.20 24.56
N GLN A 463 38.99 -25.32 25.84
CA GLN A 463 38.07 -25.15 26.96
C GLN A 463 37.64 -23.69 27.13
N ARG A 464 38.59 -22.76 27.00
CA ARG A 464 38.31 -21.32 27.04
C ARG A 464 37.49 -20.84 25.84
N ALA A 465 37.69 -21.41 24.66
CA ALA A 465 36.85 -21.16 23.49
C ALA A 465 35.38 -21.52 23.76
N LYS A 466 35.10 -22.64 24.45
CA LYS A 466 33.73 -23.00 24.84
C LYS A 466 33.12 -22.00 25.81
N GLU A 467 33.86 -21.62 26.86
CA GLU A 467 33.42 -20.64 27.87
C GLU A 467 33.13 -19.26 27.25
N PHE A 468 34.03 -18.76 26.40
CA PHE A 468 33.85 -17.49 25.69
C PHE A 468 32.70 -17.58 24.66
N TYR A 469 32.56 -18.71 23.97
CA TYR A 469 31.44 -18.97 23.06
C TYR A 469 30.10 -18.95 23.80
N ASP A 470 29.99 -19.57 24.97
CA ASP A 470 28.78 -19.56 25.78
C ASP A 470 28.41 -18.14 26.23
N LEU A 471 29.39 -17.38 26.72
CA LEU A 471 29.20 -16.01 27.16
C LEU A 471 28.71 -15.08 26.02
N LEU A 472 29.30 -15.22 24.82
CA LEU A 472 29.00 -14.39 23.65
C LEU A 472 27.68 -14.79 22.96
N SER A 473 27.48 -16.08 22.67
CA SER A 473 26.32 -16.56 21.91
C SER A 473 25.01 -16.57 22.69
N GLN A 474 25.06 -16.49 24.03
CA GLN A 474 23.89 -16.27 24.89
C GLN A 474 23.60 -14.77 25.14
N PHE A 475 24.41 -13.86 24.56
CA PHE A 475 24.35 -12.41 24.74
C PHE A 475 24.53 -11.92 26.19
N HIS A 476 25.14 -12.72 27.07
CA HIS A 476 25.51 -12.30 28.42
C HIS A 476 26.61 -11.22 28.42
N TYR A 477 27.44 -11.21 27.38
CA TYR A 477 28.39 -10.14 27.07
C TYR A 477 28.54 -10.02 25.54
N THR A 478 28.97 -8.86 25.07
CA THR A 478 29.28 -8.63 23.66
C THR A 478 30.55 -7.80 23.58
N SER A 479 31.59 -8.34 22.93
CA SER A 479 32.85 -7.63 22.70
C SER A 479 32.65 -6.41 21.79
N ALA A 480 33.58 -5.45 21.85
CA ALA A 480 33.57 -4.29 20.97
C ALA A 480 33.70 -4.68 19.47
N THR A 481 33.16 -3.84 18.60
CA THR A 481 33.23 -3.96 17.11
C THR A 481 34.57 -4.49 16.57
N PRO A 482 35.74 -3.89 16.87
CA PRO A 482 37.02 -4.38 16.33
C PRO A 482 37.35 -5.81 16.76
N THR A 483 36.99 -6.20 17.99
CA THR A 483 37.18 -7.57 18.48
C THR A 483 36.27 -8.55 17.73
N LEU A 484 35.00 -8.21 17.53
CA LEU A 484 34.05 -9.05 16.78
C LEU A 484 34.45 -9.22 15.30
N PHE A 485 34.90 -8.13 14.68
CA PHE A 485 35.28 -8.10 13.27
C PHE A 485 36.61 -8.82 13.03
N ASN A 486 37.63 -8.57 13.86
CA ASN A 486 39.00 -9.05 13.62
C ASN A 486 39.40 -10.31 14.42
N SER A 487 38.68 -10.74 15.46
CA SER A 487 39.09 -11.94 16.21
C SER A 487 39.08 -13.18 15.33
N GLY A 488 40.20 -13.91 15.33
CA GLY A 488 40.39 -15.12 14.53
C GLY A 488 40.66 -14.86 13.04
N THR A 489 40.85 -13.60 12.61
CA THR A 489 41.29 -13.28 11.24
C THR A 489 42.81 -13.26 11.12
N ALA A 490 43.33 -13.29 9.89
CA ALA A 490 44.76 -13.25 9.59
C ALA A 490 45.47 -11.98 10.15
N HIS A 491 44.74 -10.87 10.35
CA HIS A 491 45.24 -9.70 11.06
C HIS A 491 44.25 -9.29 12.17
N SER A 492 44.43 -9.88 13.35
CA SER A 492 43.56 -9.69 14.51
C SER A 492 43.79 -8.34 15.24
N GLN A 493 43.45 -7.20 14.62
CA GLN A 493 43.42 -5.90 15.33
C GLN A 493 42.17 -5.80 16.22
N LEU A 494 42.28 -6.26 17.47
CA LEU A 494 41.13 -6.38 18.38
C LEU A 494 40.68 -5.07 19.05
N SER A 495 41.53 -4.03 19.00
CA SER A 495 41.29 -2.71 19.61
C SER A 495 41.31 -1.60 18.55
N SER A 496 40.52 -0.55 18.77
CA SER A 496 40.39 0.58 17.84
C SER A 496 40.26 1.93 18.54
N CYS A 497 40.70 2.05 19.79
CA CYS A 497 40.66 3.30 20.54
C CYS A 497 42.05 3.56 21.11
N TYR A 498 42.66 4.68 20.70
CA TYR A 498 44.04 5.02 21.05
C TYR A 498 44.10 6.43 21.64
N LEU A 499 44.98 6.61 22.62
CA LEU A 499 45.25 7.92 23.21
C LEU A 499 46.73 8.26 23.04
N SER A 500 47.01 9.52 22.71
CA SER A 500 48.37 10.06 22.66
C SER A 500 48.45 11.42 23.36
N THR A 501 49.66 11.78 23.79
CA THR A 501 49.96 13.13 24.31
C THR A 501 51.02 13.75 23.42
N VAL A 502 50.73 14.93 22.88
CA VAL A 502 51.63 15.68 22.01
C VAL A 502 52.57 16.52 22.87
N MET A 503 53.87 16.34 22.68
CA MET A 503 54.91 17.17 23.31
C MET A 503 55.21 18.41 22.47
N ASP A 504 55.67 19.49 23.11
CA ASP A 504 55.97 20.80 22.50
C ASP A 504 57.30 20.83 21.69
N ASP A 505 57.45 19.85 20.81
CA ASP A 505 58.57 19.69 19.89
C ASP A 505 58.04 19.38 18.48
N LEU A 506 58.64 20.00 17.46
CA LEU A 506 58.15 19.91 16.08
C LEU A 506 58.26 18.48 15.53
N HIS A 507 59.31 17.75 15.87
CA HIS A 507 59.47 16.36 15.45
C HIS A 507 58.45 15.46 16.16
N HIS A 508 58.21 15.66 17.46
CA HIS A 508 57.19 14.91 18.20
C HIS A 508 55.75 15.21 17.69
N ILE A 509 55.43 16.46 17.35
CA ILE A 509 54.13 16.82 16.77
C ILE A 509 53.89 16.05 15.47
N PHE A 510 54.85 16.06 14.54
CA PHE A 510 54.69 15.33 13.28
C PHE A 510 54.80 13.81 13.44
N LYS A 511 55.52 13.30 14.45
CA LYS A 511 55.49 11.87 14.80
C LYS A 511 54.07 11.43 15.20
N VAL A 512 53.41 12.15 16.09
CA VAL A 512 52.04 11.79 16.52
C VAL A 512 51.07 11.82 15.34
N ILE A 513 51.14 12.85 14.49
CA ILE A 513 50.32 12.91 13.27
C ILE A 513 50.57 11.71 12.33
N ALA A 514 51.81 11.22 12.25
CA ALA A 514 52.14 10.02 11.48
C ALA A 514 51.63 8.72 12.15
N ASP A 515 51.70 8.62 13.48
CA ASP A 515 51.14 7.51 14.25
C ASP A 515 49.61 7.46 14.09
N ASP A 516 48.93 8.61 14.22
CA ASP A 516 47.48 8.77 14.03
C ASP A 516 47.04 8.20 12.67
N ALA A 517 47.82 8.47 11.62
CA ALA A 517 47.54 7.99 10.27
C ALA A 517 47.66 6.45 10.17
N GLN A 518 48.65 5.85 10.82
CA GLN A 518 48.81 4.38 10.84
C GLN A 518 47.73 3.70 11.69
N LEU A 519 47.32 4.31 12.79
CA LEU A 519 46.26 3.80 13.67
C LEU A 519 44.87 3.93 13.01
N SER A 520 44.61 5.04 12.32
CA SER A 520 43.36 5.29 11.59
C SER A 520 43.21 4.44 10.32
N LYS A 521 44.32 3.94 9.74
CA LYS A 521 44.32 3.05 8.57
C LYS A 521 43.39 1.83 8.72
N TRP A 522 43.21 1.35 9.95
CA TRP A 522 42.34 0.22 10.29
C TRP A 522 41.11 0.67 11.10
N ALA A 523 40.60 1.87 10.80
CA ALA A 523 39.47 2.51 11.48
C ALA A 523 39.65 2.72 13.00
N GLY A 524 40.89 2.95 13.44
CA GLY A 524 41.19 3.37 14.80
C GLY A 524 40.66 4.78 15.09
N GLY A 525 39.88 4.92 16.16
CA GLY A 525 39.53 6.21 16.77
C GLY A 525 40.68 6.72 17.64
N ILE A 526 40.97 8.01 17.51
CA ILE A 526 42.16 8.67 18.05
C ILE A 526 41.75 9.78 19.03
N GLY A 527 42.35 9.82 20.21
CA GLY A 527 42.23 10.92 21.18
C GLY A 527 43.58 11.52 21.52
N ASN A 528 43.84 12.75 21.08
CA ASN A 528 45.14 13.41 21.28
C ASN A 528 45.04 14.55 22.29
N ASP A 529 45.85 14.48 23.35
CA ASP A 529 46.08 15.60 24.25
C ASP A 529 47.13 16.55 23.64
N TRP A 530 46.71 17.78 23.35
CA TRP A 530 47.55 18.82 22.77
C TRP A 530 48.04 19.87 23.80
N SER A 531 47.74 19.68 25.09
CA SER A 531 47.86 20.72 26.12
C SER A 531 49.28 21.25 26.34
N ASN A 532 50.31 20.45 26.01
CA ASN A 532 51.70 20.89 26.14
C ASN A 532 52.13 21.88 25.05
N VAL A 533 51.50 21.86 23.87
CA VAL A 533 51.94 22.65 22.72
C VAL A 533 51.75 24.14 22.98
N ARG A 534 52.83 24.92 22.87
CA ARG A 534 52.88 26.32 23.30
C ARG A 534 51.85 27.20 22.58
N ALA A 535 51.22 28.09 23.33
CA ALA A 535 50.21 29.02 22.83
C ALA A 535 50.77 30.07 21.84
N THR A 536 49.88 30.71 21.10
CA THR A 536 50.20 31.82 20.18
C THR A 536 50.96 32.94 20.90
N GLY A 537 51.98 33.51 20.24
CA GLY A 537 52.87 34.53 20.82
C GLY A 537 54.06 33.98 21.60
N SER A 538 54.06 32.70 21.99
CA SER A 538 55.18 32.07 22.72
C SER A 538 56.46 32.07 21.89
N THR A 539 57.61 32.39 22.50
CA THR A 539 58.91 32.43 21.83
C THR A 539 59.33 31.06 21.29
N ILE A 540 59.90 31.04 20.07
CA ILE A 540 60.53 29.85 19.49
C ILE A 540 62.06 30.01 19.57
N LYS A 541 62.69 29.17 20.40
CA LYS A 541 64.16 29.07 20.49
C LYS A 541 64.71 28.53 19.17
N GLY A 542 65.73 29.18 18.62
CA GLY A 542 66.35 28.81 17.34
C GLY A 542 65.93 29.73 16.18
N THR A 543 64.64 29.78 15.85
CA THR A 543 64.14 30.68 14.78
C THR A 543 63.97 32.13 15.22
N ASN A 544 64.01 32.40 16.53
CA ASN A 544 63.80 33.73 17.14
C ASN A 544 62.45 34.38 16.77
N GLY A 545 61.47 33.56 16.40
CA GLY A 545 60.10 33.97 16.06
C GLY A 545 59.09 33.69 17.17
N GLN A 546 57.83 33.99 16.89
CA GLN A 546 56.69 33.68 17.77
C GLN A 546 55.85 32.53 17.21
N SER A 547 55.40 31.64 18.09
CA SER A 547 54.46 30.56 17.77
C SER A 547 53.13 31.12 17.29
N GLN A 548 52.53 30.45 16.30
CA GLN A 548 51.13 30.69 15.90
C GLN A 548 50.14 29.92 16.79
N GLY A 549 50.62 29.13 17.75
CA GLY A 549 49.82 28.30 18.64
C GLY A 549 49.49 26.92 18.04
N VAL A 550 48.52 26.25 18.65
CA VAL A 550 48.17 24.85 18.34
C VAL A 550 47.30 24.67 17.09
N ILE A 551 46.53 25.70 16.70
CA ILE A 551 45.53 25.61 15.61
C ILE A 551 46.12 25.16 14.26
N PRO A 552 47.30 25.63 13.79
CA PRO A 552 47.88 25.15 12.55
C PRO A 552 48.23 23.65 12.59
N PHE A 553 48.68 23.12 13.73
CA PHE A 553 48.97 21.70 13.88
C PHE A 553 47.70 20.86 13.93
N LEU A 554 46.65 21.34 14.62
CA LEU A 554 45.32 20.72 14.57
C LEU A 554 44.73 20.70 13.16
N LYS A 555 45.02 21.71 12.33
CA LYS A 555 44.62 21.71 10.92
C LYS A 555 45.33 20.62 10.12
N VAL A 556 46.62 20.38 10.36
CA VAL A 556 47.34 19.24 9.77
C VAL A 556 46.77 17.91 10.27
N ALA A 557 46.54 17.76 11.58
CA ALA A 557 45.97 16.54 12.15
C ALA A 557 44.56 16.24 11.60
N ASN A 558 43.71 17.27 11.46
CA ASN A 558 42.41 17.18 10.79
C ASN A 558 42.56 16.70 9.34
N ASP A 559 43.47 17.31 8.58
CA ASP A 559 43.62 17.00 7.15
C ASP A 559 44.26 15.62 6.95
N THR A 560 45.10 15.15 7.88
CA THR A 560 45.54 13.75 7.95
C THR A 560 44.37 12.81 8.25
N ALA A 561 43.54 13.11 9.25
CA ALA A 561 42.36 12.28 9.56
C ALA A 561 41.41 12.20 8.36
N VAL A 562 41.22 13.29 7.61
CA VAL A 562 40.41 13.28 6.38
C VAL A 562 41.13 12.55 5.23
N ALA A 563 42.45 12.67 5.09
CA ALA A 563 43.21 11.98 4.04
C ALA A 563 43.30 10.45 4.22
N VAL A 564 43.16 9.96 5.46
CA VAL A 564 43.02 8.53 5.80
C VAL A 564 41.55 8.06 5.69
N ASN A 565 40.63 8.97 5.34
CA ASN A 565 39.30 8.66 4.82
C ASN A 565 39.27 8.78 3.27
N GLN A 566 38.29 8.16 2.61
CA GLN A 566 38.31 7.89 1.16
C GLN A 566 37.82 9.08 0.30
N CYS A 567 38.47 9.37 -0.85
CA CYS A 567 38.20 10.55 -1.72
C CYS A 567 38.09 10.25 -3.24
N PHE A 568 37.56 11.21 -4.02
CA PHE A 568 37.25 11.15 -5.47
C PHE A 568 38.19 12.02 -6.36
N ASP A 569 38.24 11.77 -7.68
CA ASP A 569 38.97 12.60 -8.68
C ASP A 569 38.34 14.00 -8.84
N PRO A 570 39.12 15.10 -8.89
CA PRO A 570 38.60 16.46 -9.17
C PRO A 570 37.72 16.58 -10.42
N TYR A 571 37.94 15.76 -11.46
CA TYR A 571 37.14 15.82 -12.69
C TYR A 571 35.86 14.95 -12.64
N THR A 572 35.56 14.31 -11.50
CA THR A 572 34.33 13.54 -11.30
C THR A 572 33.11 14.44 -11.47
N ARG A 573 32.31 14.20 -12.51
CA ARG A 573 31.07 14.95 -12.75
C ARG A 573 29.99 14.59 -11.74
N ILE A 574 29.36 15.61 -11.13
CA ILE A 574 28.26 15.44 -10.19
C ILE A 574 27.03 16.26 -10.62
N PHE A 575 25.85 15.81 -10.20
CA PHE A 575 24.58 16.48 -10.53
C PHE A 575 24.31 17.64 -9.57
N THR A 576 24.25 18.85 -10.12
CA THR A 576 23.79 20.05 -9.41
C THR A 576 22.44 20.51 -9.95
N LYS A 577 21.74 21.39 -9.24
CA LYS A 577 20.46 21.97 -9.67
C LYS A 577 20.56 22.66 -11.04
N GLU A 578 21.73 23.18 -11.39
CA GLU A 578 22.02 23.89 -12.64
C GLU A 578 22.44 22.95 -13.78
N GLY A 579 22.60 21.66 -13.50
CA GLY A 579 23.09 20.66 -14.43
C GLY A 579 24.33 19.91 -13.90
N VAL A 580 24.98 19.17 -14.80
CA VAL A 580 26.14 18.36 -14.45
C VAL A 580 27.43 19.19 -14.60
N LYS A 581 28.18 19.36 -13.50
CA LYS A 581 29.50 20.02 -13.49
C LYS A 581 30.56 19.13 -12.80
N PRO A 582 31.85 19.21 -13.16
CA PRO A 582 32.93 18.55 -12.42
C PRO A 582 32.95 18.96 -10.93
N ILE A 583 33.30 18.06 -10.02
CA ILE A 583 33.37 18.35 -8.58
C ILE A 583 34.40 19.45 -8.26
N ALA A 584 35.47 19.57 -9.06
CA ALA A 584 36.41 20.68 -9.01
C ALA A 584 35.84 22.04 -9.45
N ASP A 585 34.70 22.09 -10.14
CA ASP A 585 34.04 23.32 -10.59
C ASP A 585 32.84 23.72 -9.71
N VAL A 586 32.51 22.89 -8.73
CA VAL A 586 31.44 23.17 -7.75
C VAL A 586 31.85 24.28 -6.79
N CYS A 587 30.95 25.21 -6.53
CA CYS A 587 31.16 26.35 -5.64
C CYS A 587 30.40 26.19 -4.31
N ILE A 588 30.84 26.92 -3.28
CA ILE A 588 30.07 27.06 -2.04
C ILE A 588 28.76 27.80 -2.38
N GLY A 589 27.62 27.28 -1.92
CA GLY A 589 26.28 27.69 -2.30
C GLY A 589 25.62 26.85 -3.41
N ASP A 590 26.38 26.01 -4.13
CA ASP A 590 25.80 25.13 -5.15
C ASP A 590 24.89 24.07 -4.52
N LEU A 591 23.73 23.82 -5.13
CA LEU A 591 22.83 22.74 -4.73
C LEU A 591 23.16 21.44 -5.48
N VAL A 592 23.64 20.42 -4.76
CA VAL A 592 24.14 19.13 -5.29
C VAL A 592 23.22 17.98 -4.87
N LEU A 593 22.95 17.04 -5.79
CA LEU A 593 22.11 15.88 -5.54
C LEU A 593 22.85 14.86 -4.65
N GLY A 594 22.45 14.75 -3.38
CA GLY A 594 23.03 13.81 -2.43
C GLY A 594 22.41 12.41 -2.47
N ILE A 595 23.05 11.43 -1.79
CA ILE A 595 22.67 10.01 -1.80
C ILE A 595 21.20 9.73 -1.41
N SER A 596 20.57 10.64 -0.66
CA SER A 596 19.16 10.54 -0.26
C SER A 596 18.18 10.98 -1.35
N GLY A 597 18.61 11.14 -2.60
CA GLY A 597 17.80 11.61 -3.72
C GLY A 597 17.30 13.06 -3.57
N ARG A 598 17.99 13.89 -2.77
CA ARG A 598 17.61 15.28 -2.48
C ARG A 598 18.79 16.21 -2.70
N TYR A 599 18.54 17.39 -3.25
CA TYR A 599 19.53 18.45 -3.36
C TYR A 599 19.92 18.99 -1.98
N ARG A 600 21.21 19.25 -1.77
CA ARG A 600 21.79 19.86 -0.56
C ARG A 600 22.81 20.91 -0.96
N GLU A 601 22.93 21.95 -0.14
CA GLU A 601 23.86 23.06 -0.38
C GLU A 601 25.31 22.66 -0.04
N VAL A 602 26.26 23.06 -0.88
CA VAL A 602 27.69 22.92 -0.62
C VAL A 602 28.12 24.03 0.32
N THR A 603 28.43 23.68 1.57
CA THR A 603 28.94 24.63 2.57
C THR A 603 30.46 24.81 2.48
N GLN A 604 31.19 23.84 1.93
CA GLN A 604 32.65 23.85 1.86
C GLN A 604 33.18 22.98 0.71
N LYS A 605 34.34 23.35 0.17
CA LYS A 605 35.06 22.62 -0.90
C LYS A 605 36.44 22.22 -0.39
N PHE A 606 36.85 21.01 -0.74
CA PHE A 606 38.17 20.44 -0.40
C PHE A 606 38.88 19.96 -1.67
N VAL A 607 40.20 20.12 -1.72
CA VAL A 607 41.05 19.71 -2.86
C VAL A 607 42.29 19.03 -2.30
N TYR A 608 42.60 17.84 -2.81
CA TYR A 608 43.70 16.99 -2.34
C TYR A 608 44.65 16.65 -3.49
N ASN A 609 45.95 16.83 -3.28
CA ASN A 609 46.98 16.48 -4.26
C ASN A 609 47.49 15.06 -4.01
N GLN A 610 46.75 14.06 -4.49
CA GLN A 610 47.11 12.64 -4.34
C GLN A 610 47.99 12.13 -5.49
N LYS A 611 48.86 11.15 -5.22
CA LYS A 611 49.82 10.57 -6.20
C LYS A 611 49.62 9.07 -6.44
N ASP A 612 48.66 8.46 -5.75
CA ASP A 612 48.37 7.03 -5.83
C ASP A 612 47.72 6.65 -7.17
N PRO A 613 47.86 5.39 -7.63
CA PRO A 613 47.28 4.95 -8.90
C PRO A 613 45.75 5.07 -8.90
N MET A 614 45.23 5.70 -9.96
CA MET A 614 43.80 5.97 -10.12
C MET A 614 43.12 4.91 -10.99
N LEU A 615 42.05 4.31 -10.49
CA LEU A 615 41.16 3.46 -11.29
C LEU A 615 40.38 4.33 -12.28
N THR A 616 40.20 3.85 -13.52
CA THR A 616 39.41 4.53 -14.56
C THR A 616 38.24 3.66 -14.99
N ILE A 617 37.03 4.03 -14.58
CA ILE A 617 35.81 3.25 -14.74
C ILE A 617 34.97 3.83 -15.89
N LYS A 618 34.73 3.00 -16.91
CA LYS A 618 33.88 3.36 -18.05
C LYS A 618 32.45 2.85 -17.85
N ILE A 619 31.58 3.73 -17.37
CA ILE A 619 30.15 3.44 -17.19
C ILE A 619 29.46 3.42 -18.57
N LYS A 620 28.64 2.38 -18.84
CA LYS A 620 27.91 2.28 -20.12
C LYS A 620 26.91 3.45 -20.22
N HIS A 621 26.88 4.12 -21.37
CA HIS A 621 26.08 5.35 -21.64
C HIS A 621 26.52 6.63 -20.90
N SER A 622 27.57 6.59 -20.07
CA SER A 622 28.27 7.82 -19.69
C SER A 622 29.12 8.33 -20.86
N LEU A 623 29.07 9.64 -21.12
CA LEU A 623 29.95 10.31 -22.06
C LEU A 623 31.42 10.28 -21.60
N ASP A 624 31.63 10.33 -20.28
CA ASP A 624 32.94 10.42 -19.64
C ASP A 624 33.27 9.16 -18.83
N LYS A 625 34.58 8.89 -18.70
CA LYS A 625 35.09 7.88 -17.77
C LYS A 625 35.21 8.51 -16.39
N VAL A 626 34.71 7.85 -15.36
CA VAL A 626 34.93 8.27 -13.96
C VAL A 626 36.31 7.78 -13.54
N ARG A 627 37.10 8.62 -12.85
CA ARG A 627 38.35 8.17 -12.23
C ARG A 627 38.23 8.30 -10.71
N VAL A 628 38.88 7.39 -9.98
CA VAL A 628 38.87 7.38 -8.51
C VAL A 628 40.16 6.79 -7.94
N THR A 629 40.33 6.93 -6.64
CA THR A 629 41.28 6.14 -5.83
C THR A 629 40.85 4.66 -5.75
N THR A 630 41.79 3.74 -5.52
CA THR A 630 41.51 2.30 -5.45
C THR A 630 40.54 1.91 -4.32
N GLU A 631 40.51 2.70 -3.25
CA GLU A 631 39.73 2.42 -2.04
C GLU A 631 38.28 2.93 -2.09
N HIS A 632 37.84 3.54 -3.20
CA HIS A 632 36.54 4.22 -3.22
C HIS A 632 35.34 3.26 -3.39
N PRO A 633 34.33 3.27 -2.51
CA PRO A 633 33.16 2.40 -2.62
C PRO A 633 32.19 2.84 -3.73
N PHE A 634 31.77 1.89 -4.56
CA PHE A 634 30.82 2.13 -5.66
C PHE A 634 29.41 1.64 -5.34
N TYR A 635 28.44 2.51 -5.56
CA TYR A 635 27.01 2.19 -5.51
C TYR A 635 26.43 2.21 -6.92
N VAL A 636 25.64 1.19 -7.26
CA VAL A 636 25.04 1.02 -8.58
C VAL A 636 23.52 0.92 -8.44
N LEU A 637 22.79 1.58 -9.34
CA LEU A 637 21.32 1.60 -9.31
C LEU A 637 20.76 0.20 -9.64
N SER A 638 19.99 -0.35 -8.70
CA SER A 638 19.24 -1.60 -8.86
C SER A 638 17.99 -1.38 -9.73
N GLY A 639 17.72 -2.30 -10.66
CA GLY A 639 16.50 -2.30 -11.49
C GLY A 639 16.68 -1.83 -12.95
N ILE A 640 17.91 -1.57 -13.40
CA ILE A 640 18.19 -1.17 -14.79
C ILE A 640 18.32 -2.42 -15.70
N PRO A 641 17.81 -2.41 -16.96
CA PRO A 641 17.84 -3.56 -17.86
C PRO A 641 19.22 -4.20 -18.10
N LEU A 642 19.22 -5.52 -18.36
CA LEU A 642 20.39 -6.39 -18.32
C LEU A 642 21.58 -5.94 -19.20
N GLU A 643 21.29 -5.26 -20.30
CA GLU A 643 22.30 -4.75 -21.23
C GLU A 643 23.22 -3.66 -20.63
N GLN A 644 22.82 -3.05 -19.51
CA GLN A 644 23.60 -2.06 -18.76
C GLN A 644 24.09 -2.64 -17.40
N SER A 645 24.04 -3.96 -17.22
CA SER A 645 24.20 -4.59 -15.89
C SER A 645 25.63 -4.72 -15.36
N ILE A 646 25.69 -4.74 -14.03
CA ILE A 646 26.86 -4.85 -13.14
C ILE A 646 27.80 -6.02 -13.51
N LYS A 647 27.24 -7.14 -13.98
CA LYS A 647 27.98 -8.39 -14.24
C LYS A 647 29.12 -8.19 -15.24
N ARG A 648 28.89 -7.42 -16.32
CA ARG A 648 29.90 -7.13 -17.34
C ARG A 648 31.06 -6.28 -16.80
N THR A 649 30.80 -5.38 -15.85
CA THR A 649 31.82 -4.55 -15.21
C THR A 649 32.69 -5.40 -14.28
N ALA A 650 32.07 -6.28 -13.50
CA ALA A 650 32.80 -7.25 -12.67
C ALA A 650 33.68 -8.19 -13.52
N ASP A 651 33.17 -8.70 -14.65
CA ASP A 651 33.91 -9.55 -15.58
C ASP A 651 35.09 -8.84 -16.29
N TRP A 652 35.11 -7.50 -16.33
CA TRP A 652 36.21 -6.70 -16.87
C TRP A 652 37.28 -6.42 -15.80
N LEU A 653 36.84 -6.04 -14.59
CA LEU A 653 37.73 -5.85 -13.44
C LEU A 653 38.48 -7.16 -13.09
N ALA A 654 37.80 -8.31 -13.15
CA ALA A 654 38.41 -9.63 -13.00
C ALA A 654 39.43 -10.00 -14.09
N LYS A 655 39.53 -9.22 -15.18
CA LYS A 655 40.49 -9.38 -16.29
C LYS A 655 41.53 -8.25 -16.34
N GLY A 656 41.61 -7.41 -15.30
CA GLY A 656 42.58 -6.32 -15.20
C GLY A 656 42.40 -5.22 -16.25
N LYS A 657 41.16 -4.87 -16.61
CA LYS A 657 40.82 -3.82 -17.59
C LYS A 657 39.83 -2.78 -17.08
#